data_AF-A0A966S0I8-F1
#
_entry.id   AF-A0A966S0I8-F1
#
_cell.length_a   1.000
_cell.length_b   1.000
_cell.length_c   1.000
_cell.angle_alpha   90.00
_cell.angle_beta   90.00
_cell.angle_gamma   90.00
#
_symmetry.space_group_name_H-M   'P 1'
#
loop_
_entity.id
_entity.type
_entity.pdbx_description
1 polymer ?
#
loop_
_entity_poly.entity_id
_entity_poly.type
_entity_poly.pdbx_seq_one_letter_code
_entity_poly.pdbx_strand_id
1 'polypeptide(L)'
;MTPSSEARQRRLARYDFAPDPFQVQAFDALDAGESVLVAAPTGSGKTVIAEYGLEMAIEAGMRGFYTAPIKALSNQKYHDLCGHYGIDRVGLLTGDNAVNVDAPLLVMTTEVLRNMIYARSPALESLHVVVLDEVHFLQDAYRGPVWEEVIINLEPTVRLVALSATVSNADEIAEWLTTVRGPTRAVVEGRRPVELRNMYAYGDKTTHDIVLAETLVDGMPNPKVLKAEAGERSFDRQRRRGGKGQRSRMFPPSRLDMLDVLRDNDLLPAIYFIFSRNQCDESAAACARSGLVLTSAVERDEIREIVDARVVGLSDDDLAALGFTAFCGQVESGIAAHHAGMVPTFKEIVEALFMRGLVKVVFATETLAVGINMPARAVVIDKMSKFTGEHHETLKASEYTQLTGRAGRRGIDSIGHAVVVWNPYVSFDQVASVALSRTFRLSSAFRTTYNMAVNLVRTHSPQETRHLLNLSLAQYQASRGVVEVQARITKRRKEADRLRAQAHSDFGDIDDYRRRFVRDPGERDRGAIEASLMRLRPGDVAWFDDKPGLVLSTSVRAKGVKVKVLFGNRALRALTADELVRAASTETHLALDGVSVTGHQGQIIDQGDPRVLRELAHKIVRLKLERPPSPPPSEREQHPCAKDPDLKFKLTAAKSADRIERELDQLEARADRAAEVVSRRFDDVIALLERWGYVTDWQLTPRGVLLSRVFHECDLLVAESVASGLLDDLDPTSLAAFVSTFVYEYRSAEPPPDATFPSTQLRSRFKQLEGVSKRLQRDEASSGLTPHRAPDAGYVATVTTWAHGGELADLLDDNTTPGDFVRTMKQLIDLLRQVAAHAPNPATRVNAEQAVQRVLRGVVLSASTMPIGGVS
;
A
#
# COMPACT_ATOMS: atom_id res chain seq x y z
N MET A 1 -49.36 17.77 2.84
CA MET A 1 -47.90 17.50 2.74
C MET A 1 -47.48 16.89 4.07
N THR A 2 -46.66 15.83 4.07
CA THR A 2 -46.23 15.14 5.29
C THR A 2 -45.10 15.92 5.98
N PRO A 3 -44.91 15.81 7.31
CA PRO A 3 -43.85 16.52 8.05
C PRO A 3 -42.44 16.31 7.47
N SER A 4 -42.19 15.12 6.91
CA SER A 4 -40.94 14.78 6.19
C SER A 4 -40.72 15.64 4.94
N SER A 5 -41.77 16.02 4.20
CA SER A 5 -41.61 16.83 2.99
C SER A 5 -41.35 18.31 3.30
N GLU A 6 -41.87 18.84 4.41
CA GLU A 6 -41.58 20.21 4.86
C GLU A 6 -40.16 20.35 5.41
N ALA A 7 -39.71 19.38 6.22
CA ALA A 7 -38.33 19.35 6.72
C ALA A 7 -37.33 19.29 5.55
N ARG A 8 -37.56 18.40 4.59
CA ARG A 8 -36.74 18.32 3.38
C ARG A 8 -36.70 19.63 2.60
N GLN A 9 -37.85 20.29 2.41
CA GLN A 9 -37.89 21.59 1.73
C GLN A 9 -37.08 22.66 2.47
N ARG A 10 -37.13 22.69 3.81
CA ARG A 10 -36.29 23.61 4.62
C ARG A 10 -34.81 23.35 4.45
N ARG A 11 -34.38 22.07 4.42
CA ARG A 11 -32.97 21.71 4.17
C ARG A 11 -32.53 22.16 2.78
N LEU A 12 -33.34 21.87 1.76
CA LEU A 12 -33.02 22.18 0.36
C LEU A 12 -33.05 23.68 0.04
N ALA A 13 -33.88 24.48 0.74
CA ALA A 13 -33.99 25.92 0.52
C ALA A 13 -32.70 26.72 0.81
N ARG A 14 -31.68 26.08 1.42
CA ARG A 14 -30.38 26.69 1.72
C ARG A 14 -29.40 26.64 0.55
N TYR A 15 -29.65 25.77 -0.43
CA TYR A 15 -28.81 25.66 -1.62
C TYR A 15 -29.33 26.62 -2.70
N ASP A 16 -28.40 27.37 -3.31
CA ASP A 16 -28.66 28.25 -4.45
C ASP A 16 -28.68 27.47 -5.79
N PHE A 17 -28.44 26.16 -5.74
CA PHE A 17 -28.49 25.24 -6.87
C PHE A 17 -29.47 24.09 -6.63
N ALA A 18 -29.97 23.51 -7.73
CA ALA A 18 -30.76 22.29 -7.67
C ALA A 18 -29.84 21.07 -7.44
N PRO A 19 -30.19 20.14 -6.53
CA PRO A 19 -29.39 18.95 -6.30
C PRO A 19 -29.42 18.00 -7.50
N ASP A 20 -28.28 17.36 -7.77
CA ASP A 20 -28.13 16.36 -8.82
C ASP A 20 -28.95 15.09 -8.51
N PRO A 21 -29.39 14.30 -9.51
CA PRO A 21 -30.25 13.14 -9.29
C PRO A 21 -29.70 12.12 -8.29
N PHE A 22 -28.39 11.87 -8.28
CA PHE A 22 -27.77 10.97 -7.31
C PHE A 22 -27.80 11.53 -5.88
N GLN A 23 -27.72 12.86 -5.71
CA GLN A 23 -27.88 13.50 -4.39
C GLN A 23 -29.31 13.34 -3.89
N VAL A 24 -30.30 13.51 -4.78
CA VAL A 24 -31.72 13.28 -4.46
C VAL A 24 -31.97 11.84 -4.01
N GLN A 25 -31.40 10.85 -4.69
CA GLN A 25 -31.49 9.44 -4.28
C GLN A 25 -30.89 9.18 -2.89
N ALA A 26 -29.80 9.85 -2.56
CA ALA A 26 -29.20 9.76 -1.23
C ALA A 26 -30.10 10.41 -0.16
N PHE A 27 -30.70 11.56 -0.45
CA PHE A 27 -31.67 12.19 0.44
C PHE A 27 -32.91 11.31 0.66
N ASP A 28 -33.40 10.64 -0.39
CA ASP A 28 -34.53 9.72 -0.29
C ASP A 28 -34.24 8.55 0.65
N ALA A 29 -33.03 8.00 0.61
CA ALA A 29 -32.59 6.95 1.53
C ALA A 29 -32.56 7.45 2.98
N LEU A 30 -31.95 8.62 3.21
CA LEU A 30 -31.86 9.22 4.54
C LEU A 30 -33.23 9.58 5.11
N ASP A 31 -34.13 10.14 4.30
CA ASP A 31 -35.51 10.43 4.70
C ASP A 31 -36.32 9.16 5.00
N ALA A 32 -36.02 8.03 4.35
CA ALA A 32 -36.58 6.72 4.66
C ALA A 32 -35.97 6.10 5.94
N GLY A 33 -34.98 6.75 6.56
CA GLY A 33 -34.27 6.26 7.73
C GLY A 33 -33.18 5.23 7.44
N GLU A 34 -32.82 5.04 6.16
CA GLU A 34 -31.73 4.18 5.72
C GLU A 34 -30.38 4.90 5.86
N SER A 35 -29.29 4.13 6.04
CA SER A 35 -27.94 4.65 5.82
C SER A 35 -27.64 4.75 4.31
N VAL A 36 -26.63 5.50 3.91
CA VAL A 36 -26.25 5.64 2.50
C VAL A 36 -24.75 5.48 2.28
N LEU A 37 -24.39 4.74 1.23
CA LEU A 37 -23.05 4.70 0.65
C LEU A 37 -23.07 5.38 -0.72
N VAL A 38 -22.35 6.49 -0.86
CA VAL A 38 -22.26 7.27 -2.09
C VAL A 38 -20.89 7.06 -2.73
N ALA A 39 -20.85 6.38 -3.88
CA ALA A 39 -19.66 6.22 -4.70
C ALA A 39 -19.75 7.17 -5.90
N ALA A 40 -19.03 8.30 -5.84
CA ALA A 40 -19.03 9.31 -6.88
C ALA A 40 -17.64 9.95 -7.06
N PRO A 41 -17.28 10.43 -8.26
CA PRO A 41 -16.01 11.09 -8.50
C PRO A 41 -15.75 12.27 -7.53
N THR A 42 -14.49 12.57 -7.29
CA THR A 42 -14.10 13.78 -6.54
C THR A 42 -14.62 15.03 -7.26
N GLY A 43 -15.08 16.03 -6.50
CA GLY A 43 -15.71 17.23 -7.05
C GLY A 43 -17.19 17.09 -7.44
N SER A 44 -17.79 15.90 -7.36
CA SER A 44 -19.21 15.68 -7.71
C SER A 44 -20.22 16.31 -6.75
N GLY A 45 -19.77 16.90 -5.63
CA GLY A 45 -20.67 17.53 -4.66
C GLY A 45 -21.19 16.55 -3.61
N LYS A 46 -20.40 15.52 -3.25
CA LYS A 46 -20.72 14.56 -2.18
C LYS A 46 -20.96 15.24 -0.83
N THR A 47 -20.30 16.37 -0.58
CA THR A 47 -20.40 17.15 0.68
C THR A 47 -21.83 17.59 0.98
N VAL A 48 -22.65 17.89 -0.04
CA VAL A 48 -24.07 18.24 0.14
C VAL A 48 -24.85 17.11 0.83
N ILE A 49 -24.47 15.85 0.59
CA ILE A 49 -25.11 14.68 1.21
C ILE A 49 -24.70 14.56 2.68
N ALA A 50 -23.44 14.86 3.00
CA ALA A 50 -22.99 14.93 4.39
C ALA A 50 -23.72 16.03 5.18
N GLU A 51 -23.78 17.25 4.64
CA GLU A 51 -24.49 18.38 5.23
C GLU A 51 -25.96 18.05 5.48
N TYR A 52 -26.62 17.41 4.51
CA TYR A 52 -28.01 16.98 4.67
C TYR A 52 -28.20 16.03 5.86
N GLY A 53 -27.30 15.04 6.02
CA GLY A 53 -27.32 14.13 7.17
C GLY A 53 -27.04 14.83 8.49
N LEU A 54 -26.05 15.73 8.54
CA LEU A 54 -25.74 16.51 9.74
C LEU A 54 -26.90 17.42 10.16
N GLU A 55 -27.61 18.00 9.19
CA GLU A 55 -28.80 18.81 9.46
C GLU A 55 -29.93 17.98 10.08
N MET A 56 -30.12 16.73 9.65
CA MET A 56 -31.09 15.83 10.28
C MET A 56 -30.76 15.59 11.77
N ALA A 57 -29.48 15.55 12.15
CA ALA A 57 -29.08 15.45 13.55
C ALA A 57 -29.45 16.72 14.32
N ILE A 58 -29.15 17.90 13.76
CA ILE A 58 -29.50 19.20 14.38
C ILE A 58 -31.02 19.32 14.56
N GLU A 59 -31.82 19.03 13.53
CA GLU A 59 -33.28 19.12 13.57
C GLU A 59 -33.89 18.16 14.62
N ALA A 60 -33.22 17.03 14.86
CA ALA A 60 -33.62 16.07 15.89
C ALA A 60 -33.14 16.45 17.30
N GLY A 61 -32.43 17.57 17.47
CA GLY A 61 -31.82 17.97 18.75
C GLY A 61 -30.70 17.03 19.20
N MET A 62 -30.09 16.31 18.26
CA MET A 62 -29.06 15.30 18.48
C MET A 62 -27.73 15.74 17.86
N ARG A 63 -26.68 14.94 18.08
CA ARG A 63 -25.33 15.22 17.61
C ARG A 63 -25.05 14.58 16.25
N GLY A 64 -24.28 15.27 15.42
CA GLY A 64 -23.79 14.78 14.14
C GLY A 64 -22.27 14.84 14.08
N PHE A 65 -21.61 13.72 13.76
CA PHE A 65 -20.15 13.67 13.66
C PHE A 65 -19.69 13.59 12.22
N TYR A 66 -18.72 14.42 11.85
CA TYR A 66 -18.02 14.33 10.57
C TYR A 66 -16.62 13.74 10.79
N THR A 67 -16.34 12.61 10.16
CA THR A 67 -15.03 11.97 10.23
C THR A 67 -14.30 12.06 8.91
N ALA A 68 -13.02 12.38 8.97
CA ALA A 68 -12.11 12.38 7.83
C ALA A 68 -10.84 11.57 8.14
N PRO A 69 -10.20 10.95 7.14
CA PRO A 69 -9.04 10.08 7.35
C PRO A 69 -7.77 10.82 7.77
N ILE A 70 -7.70 12.14 7.58
CA ILE A 70 -6.49 12.93 7.82
C ILE A 70 -6.82 14.27 8.47
N LYS A 71 -5.92 14.75 9.34
CA LYS A 71 -6.06 16.00 10.09
C LYS A 71 -6.28 17.21 9.18
N ALA A 72 -5.56 17.29 8.05
CA ALA A 72 -5.70 18.39 7.09
C ALA A 72 -7.13 18.49 6.54
N LEU A 73 -7.73 17.35 6.17
CA LEU A 73 -9.11 17.29 5.70
C LEU A 73 -10.11 17.57 6.84
N SER A 74 -9.86 17.08 8.06
CA SER A 74 -10.68 17.45 9.24
C SER A 74 -10.67 18.97 9.48
N ASN A 75 -9.51 19.61 9.42
CA ASN A 75 -9.38 21.06 9.58
C ASN A 75 -10.13 21.81 8.47
N GLN A 76 -9.94 21.39 7.22
CA GLN A 76 -10.67 21.98 6.08
C GLN A 76 -12.18 21.86 6.28
N LYS A 77 -12.67 20.68 6.66
CA LYS A 77 -14.11 20.43 6.87
C LYS A 77 -14.67 21.17 8.07
N TYR A 78 -13.88 21.34 9.12
CA TYR A 78 -14.25 22.22 10.23
C TYR A 78 -14.49 23.66 9.74
N HIS A 79 -13.59 24.23 8.94
CA HIS A 79 -13.79 25.57 8.40
C HIS A 79 -14.98 25.66 7.43
N ASP A 80 -15.13 24.69 6.52
CA ASP A 80 -16.27 24.61 5.61
C ASP A 80 -17.60 24.61 6.40
N LEU A 81 -17.70 23.76 7.43
CA LEU A 81 -18.89 23.63 8.26
C LEU A 81 -19.11 24.85 9.17
N CYS A 82 -18.05 25.46 9.71
CA CYS A 82 -18.16 26.73 10.44
C CYS A 82 -18.69 27.86 9.56
N GLY A 83 -18.26 27.92 8.30
CA GLY A 83 -18.79 28.88 7.33
C GLY A 83 -20.29 28.69 7.06
N HIS A 84 -20.77 27.44 7.12
CA HIS A 84 -22.17 27.11 6.84
C HIS A 84 -23.09 27.18 8.07
N TYR A 85 -22.62 26.71 9.23
CA TYR A 85 -23.43 26.54 10.45
C TYR A 85 -23.09 27.53 11.58
N GLY A 86 -22.03 28.32 11.42
CA GLY A 86 -21.48 29.20 12.44
C GLY A 86 -20.53 28.48 13.41
N ILE A 87 -19.56 29.23 13.93
CA ILE A 87 -18.50 28.70 14.82
C ILE A 87 -19.03 28.14 16.14
N ASP A 88 -20.17 28.63 16.62
CA ASP A 88 -20.77 28.19 17.89
C ASP A 88 -21.37 26.77 17.80
N ARG A 89 -21.70 26.30 16.59
CA ARG A 89 -22.38 25.02 16.37
C ARG A 89 -21.47 23.89 15.91
N VAL A 90 -20.20 24.20 15.65
CA VAL A 90 -19.24 23.25 15.09
C VAL A 90 -18.01 23.19 15.97
N GLY A 91 -17.61 21.98 16.34
CA GLY A 91 -16.37 21.69 17.03
C GLY A 91 -15.36 20.96 16.16
N LEU A 92 -14.11 20.95 16.60
CA LEU A 92 -13.03 20.16 16.04
C LEU A 92 -12.38 19.34 17.15
N LEU A 93 -12.27 18.02 16.96
CA LEU A 93 -11.53 17.14 17.85
C LEU A 93 -10.55 16.30 17.05
N THR A 94 -9.27 16.62 17.19
CA THR A 94 -8.15 15.85 16.63
C THR A 94 -7.21 15.45 17.76
N GLY A 95 -6.24 14.57 17.52
CA GLY A 95 -5.23 14.25 18.54
C GLY A 95 -4.43 15.45 19.05
N ASP A 96 -4.38 16.55 18.28
CA ASP A 96 -3.58 17.73 18.62
C ASP A 96 -4.42 18.89 19.18
N ASN A 97 -5.65 19.04 18.69
CA ASN A 97 -6.51 20.20 18.93
C ASN A 97 -7.91 19.77 19.35
N ALA A 98 -8.44 20.43 20.37
CA ALA A 98 -9.82 20.31 20.83
C ALA A 98 -10.45 21.71 20.85
N VAL A 99 -11.49 21.92 20.04
CA VAL A 99 -12.21 23.19 19.88
C VAL A 99 -13.70 22.90 19.96
N ASN A 100 -14.41 23.62 20.83
CA ASN A 100 -15.87 23.54 20.99
C ASN A 100 -16.41 22.08 21.01
N VAL A 101 -15.84 21.24 21.89
CA VAL A 101 -16.08 19.78 21.89
C VAL A 101 -17.53 19.39 22.22
N ASP A 102 -18.29 20.30 22.82
CA ASP A 102 -19.70 20.12 23.20
C ASP A 102 -20.66 20.56 22.09
N ALA A 103 -20.14 21.05 20.95
CA ALA A 103 -20.93 21.44 19.80
C ALA A 103 -21.85 20.30 19.30
N PRO A 104 -23.04 20.64 18.77
CA PRO A 104 -23.94 19.66 18.17
C PRO A 104 -23.29 18.96 16.96
N LEU A 105 -22.47 19.67 16.19
CA LEU A 105 -21.65 19.09 15.14
C LEU A 105 -20.19 19.00 15.56
N LEU A 106 -19.58 17.84 15.38
CA LEU A 106 -18.16 17.64 15.73
C LEU A 106 -17.40 17.06 14.53
N VAL A 107 -16.36 17.76 14.10
CA VAL A 107 -15.43 17.29 13.07
C VAL A 107 -14.23 16.62 13.74
N MET A 108 -13.85 15.43 13.30
CA MET A 108 -12.76 14.68 13.91
C MET A 108 -12.04 13.77 12.90
N THR A 109 -10.94 13.16 13.33
CA THR A 109 -10.37 12.03 12.58
C THR A 109 -11.08 10.73 12.94
N THR A 110 -11.05 9.74 12.05
CA THR A 110 -11.68 8.43 12.30
C THR A 110 -11.15 7.75 13.56
N GLU A 111 -9.85 7.92 13.87
CA GLU A 111 -9.22 7.38 15.07
C GLU A 111 -9.79 7.96 16.36
N VAL A 112 -10.12 9.26 16.38
CA VAL A 112 -10.73 9.92 17.54
C VAL A 112 -12.10 9.31 17.82
N LEU A 113 -12.93 9.08 16.79
CA LEU A 113 -14.22 8.43 16.96
C LEU A 113 -14.08 7.01 17.52
N ARG A 114 -13.14 6.23 16.97
CA ARG A 114 -12.83 4.89 17.47
C ARG A 114 -12.42 4.90 18.95
N ASN A 115 -11.61 5.89 19.36
CA ASN A 115 -11.22 6.03 20.76
C ASN A 115 -12.40 6.38 21.66
N MET A 116 -13.31 7.25 21.19
CA MET A 116 -14.55 7.58 21.92
C MET A 116 -15.43 6.35 22.12
N ILE A 117 -15.52 5.48 21.11
CA ILE A 117 -16.28 4.22 21.20
C ILE A 117 -15.68 3.29 22.26
N TYR A 118 -14.37 3.04 22.23
CA TYR A 118 -13.73 2.19 23.24
C TYR A 118 -13.75 2.79 24.65
N ALA A 119 -13.75 4.12 24.76
CA ALA A 119 -13.89 4.84 26.02
C ALA A 119 -15.34 4.95 26.50
N ARG A 120 -16.33 4.52 25.70
CA ARG A 120 -17.77 4.71 25.96
C ARG A 120 -18.10 6.17 26.29
N SER A 121 -17.63 7.09 25.44
CA SER A 121 -17.83 8.52 25.64
C SER A 121 -19.33 8.87 25.74
N PRO A 122 -19.76 9.67 26.73
CA PRO A 122 -21.15 10.13 26.84
C PRO A 122 -21.63 10.91 25.61
N ALA A 123 -20.70 11.50 24.85
CA ALA A 123 -21.00 12.18 23.60
C ALA A 123 -21.65 11.28 22.54
N LEU A 124 -21.54 9.95 22.68
CA LEU A 124 -22.15 8.97 21.78
C LEU A 124 -23.64 8.72 22.09
N GLU A 125 -24.11 8.99 23.31
CA GLU A 125 -25.50 8.70 23.74
C GLU A 125 -26.54 9.53 22.97
N SER A 126 -26.14 10.69 22.46
CA SER A 126 -26.97 11.59 21.66
C SER A 126 -26.56 11.61 20.19
N LEU A 127 -25.76 10.65 19.74
CA LEU A 127 -25.27 10.59 18.37
C LEU A 127 -26.35 10.07 17.42
N HIS A 128 -26.67 10.84 16.39
CA HIS A 128 -27.69 10.47 15.41
C HIS A 128 -27.12 10.08 14.05
N VAL A 129 -26.11 10.84 13.59
CA VAL A 129 -25.54 10.68 12.26
C VAL A 129 -24.02 10.71 12.35
N VAL A 130 -23.37 9.79 11.63
CA VAL A 130 -21.92 9.82 11.39
C VAL A 130 -21.68 9.91 9.89
N VAL A 131 -21.01 10.98 9.47
CA VAL A 131 -20.43 11.09 8.14
C VAL A 131 -19.06 10.44 8.15
N LEU A 132 -18.90 9.47 7.25
CA LEU A 132 -17.68 8.75 6.99
C LEU A 132 -17.14 9.22 5.64
N ASP A 133 -16.18 10.15 5.62
CA ASP A 133 -15.65 10.73 4.39
C ASP A 133 -14.41 10.01 3.85
N GLU A 134 -14.33 9.81 2.54
CA GLU A 134 -13.30 9.00 1.88
C GLU A 134 -13.22 7.54 2.38
N VAL A 135 -14.37 6.87 2.43
CA VAL A 135 -14.54 5.45 2.81
C VAL A 135 -13.62 4.51 2.02
N HIS A 136 -13.17 4.92 0.84
CA HIS A 136 -12.19 4.16 0.08
C HIS A 136 -10.83 3.97 0.78
N PHE A 137 -10.56 4.67 1.90
CA PHE A 137 -9.45 4.39 2.81
C PHE A 137 -9.58 3.09 3.60
N LEU A 138 -10.71 2.37 3.52
CA LEU A 138 -10.85 1.01 4.07
C LEU A 138 -9.77 0.04 3.58
N GLN A 139 -9.20 0.29 2.39
CA GLN A 139 -8.11 -0.52 1.83
C GLN A 139 -6.70 -0.10 2.29
N ASP A 140 -6.59 0.97 3.09
CA ASP A 140 -5.31 1.40 3.66
C ASP A 140 -4.86 0.40 4.73
N ALA A 141 -3.61 -0.06 4.64
CA ALA A 141 -3.08 -1.10 5.53
C ALA A 141 -3.08 -0.70 7.00
N TYR A 142 -2.97 0.59 7.32
CA TYR A 142 -2.82 1.09 8.68
C TYR A 142 -4.12 1.67 9.22
N ARG A 143 -4.85 2.42 8.40
CA ARG A 143 -6.09 3.12 8.79
C ARG A 143 -7.35 2.31 8.51
N GLY A 144 -7.34 1.45 7.48
CA GLY A 144 -8.47 0.60 7.11
C GLY A 144 -9.06 -0.19 8.30
N PRO A 145 -8.24 -0.80 9.18
CA PRO A 145 -8.76 -1.47 10.37
C PRO A 145 -9.60 -0.55 11.28
N VAL A 146 -9.18 0.70 11.49
CA VAL A 146 -9.88 1.69 12.33
C VAL A 146 -11.27 2.00 11.78
N TRP A 147 -11.38 2.09 10.44
CA TRP A 147 -12.66 2.33 9.78
C TRP A 147 -13.65 1.20 10.01
N GLU A 148 -13.21 -0.05 9.85
CA GLU A 148 -14.05 -1.22 10.14
C GLU A 148 -14.43 -1.28 11.63
N GLU A 149 -13.49 -0.99 12.54
CA GLU A 149 -13.78 -0.93 13.97
C GLU A 149 -14.88 0.09 14.30
N VAL A 150 -14.84 1.30 13.74
CA VAL A 150 -15.91 2.30 13.90
C VAL A 150 -17.23 1.77 13.32
N ILE A 151 -17.19 1.28 12.08
CA ILE A 151 -18.38 0.77 11.38
C ILE A 151 -18.98 -0.42 12.10
N ILE A 152 -18.24 -1.23 12.86
CA ILE A 152 -18.78 -2.40 13.58
C ILE A 152 -19.24 -2.05 15.00
N ASN A 153 -18.58 -1.09 15.69
CA ASN A 153 -18.83 -0.82 17.11
C ASN A 153 -19.72 0.40 17.44
N LEU A 154 -20.01 1.31 16.51
CA LEU A 154 -21.12 2.27 16.67
C LEU A 154 -22.46 1.59 17.06
N GLU A 155 -23.43 2.35 17.55
CA GLU A 155 -24.76 1.81 17.82
C GLU A 155 -25.54 1.60 16.50
N PRO A 156 -26.30 0.50 16.31
CA PRO A 156 -27.08 0.27 15.08
C PRO A 156 -28.12 1.34 14.75
N THR A 157 -28.53 2.15 15.73
CA THR A 157 -29.48 3.27 15.54
C THR A 157 -28.83 4.50 14.88
N VAL A 158 -27.50 4.60 14.91
CA VAL A 158 -26.74 5.69 14.29
C VAL A 158 -26.74 5.53 12.78
N ARG A 159 -27.14 6.58 12.06
CA ARG A 159 -27.20 6.58 10.59
C ARG A 159 -25.83 6.91 10.01
N LEU A 160 -25.41 6.13 9.01
CA LEU A 160 -24.15 6.35 8.31
C LEU A 160 -24.38 7.10 6.99
N VAL A 161 -23.60 8.16 6.79
CA VAL A 161 -23.41 8.82 5.49
C VAL A 161 -21.99 8.52 5.02
N ALA A 162 -21.83 7.44 4.26
CA ALA A 162 -20.55 6.96 3.77
C ALA A 162 -20.24 7.56 2.39
N LEU A 163 -19.22 8.40 2.29
CA LEU A 163 -18.81 9.07 1.04
C LEU A 163 -17.52 8.45 0.50
N SER A 164 -17.50 8.11 -0.77
CA SER A 164 -16.37 7.44 -1.41
C SER A 164 -16.09 7.98 -2.82
N ALA A 165 -14.86 7.79 -3.29
CA ALA A 165 -14.54 7.87 -4.70
C ALA A 165 -15.25 6.75 -5.47
N THR A 166 -15.22 6.80 -6.80
CA THR A 166 -15.89 5.82 -7.66
C THR A 166 -15.27 4.42 -7.50
N VAL A 167 -15.98 3.52 -6.82
CA VAL A 167 -15.59 2.11 -6.62
C VAL A 167 -16.53 1.19 -7.42
N SER A 168 -16.00 0.11 -7.96
CA SER A 168 -16.75 -0.82 -8.82
C SER A 168 -17.65 -1.80 -8.04
N ASN A 169 -17.44 -1.93 -6.74
CA ASN A 169 -18.17 -2.84 -5.86
C ASN A 169 -18.93 -2.11 -4.75
N ALA A 170 -19.47 -0.92 -5.04
CA ALA A 170 -20.27 -0.16 -4.06
C ALA A 170 -21.45 -0.98 -3.50
N ASP A 171 -22.13 -1.75 -4.35
CA ASP A 171 -23.25 -2.61 -3.92
C ASP A 171 -22.79 -3.67 -2.91
N GLU A 172 -21.63 -4.32 -3.14
CA GLU A 172 -21.04 -5.29 -2.20
C GLU A 172 -20.79 -4.66 -0.82
N ILE A 173 -20.29 -3.41 -0.79
CA ILE A 173 -20.01 -2.71 0.46
C ILE A 173 -21.32 -2.28 1.15
N ALA A 174 -22.33 -1.84 0.40
CA ALA A 174 -23.65 -1.52 0.97
C ALA A 174 -24.40 -2.76 1.48
N GLU A 175 -24.25 -3.92 0.83
CA GLU A 175 -24.75 -5.21 1.32
C GLU A 175 -24.08 -5.59 2.65
N TRP A 176 -22.76 -5.41 2.75
CA TRP A 176 -22.03 -5.60 4.00
C TRP A 176 -22.51 -4.65 5.10
N LEU A 177 -22.58 -3.34 4.82
CA LEU A 177 -23.11 -2.34 5.76
C LEU A 177 -24.53 -2.70 6.18
N THR A 178 -25.37 -3.17 5.25
CA THR A 178 -26.73 -3.63 5.55
C THR A 178 -26.75 -4.81 6.52
N THR A 179 -25.82 -5.75 6.35
CA THR A 179 -25.68 -6.92 7.22
C THR A 179 -25.26 -6.53 8.64
N VAL A 180 -24.39 -5.53 8.78
CA VAL A 180 -23.82 -5.12 10.08
C VAL A 180 -24.69 -4.08 10.80
N ARG A 181 -25.35 -3.18 10.05
CA ARG A 181 -26.01 -1.97 10.58
C ARG A 181 -27.50 -1.85 10.28
N GLY A 182 -28.03 -2.68 9.40
CA GLY A 182 -29.38 -2.51 8.88
C GLY A 182 -29.41 -1.66 7.61
N PRO A 183 -30.62 -1.38 7.07
CA PRO A 183 -30.82 -0.92 5.70
C PRO A 183 -29.85 0.18 5.23
N THR A 184 -29.04 -0.14 4.23
CA THR A 184 -28.07 0.80 3.64
C THR A 184 -28.21 0.81 2.12
N ARG A 185 -28.39 1.99 1.53
CA ARG A 185 -28.53 2.16 0.08
C ARG A 185 -27.19 2.51 -0.57
N ALA A 186 -26.82 1.77 -1.61
CA ALA A 186 -25.74 2.18 -2.52
C ALA A 186 -26.27 3.21 -3.53
N VAL A 187 -25.55 4.32 -3.68
CA VAL A 187 -25.80 5.36 -4.69
C VAL A 187 -24.51 5.54 -5.49
N VAL A 188 -24.55 5.19 -6.77
CA VAL A 188 -23.37 5.21 -7.64
C VAL A 188 -23.57 6.27 -8.73
N GLU A 189 -22.64 7.23 -8.80
CA GLU A 189 -22.56 8.20 -9.89
C GLU A 189 -21.24 7.96 -10.64
N GLY A 190 -21.32 7.70 -11.94
CA GLY A 190 -20.15 7.41 -12.77
C GLY A 190 -19.63 8.63 -13.55
N ARG A 191 -20.45 9.69 -13.68
CA ARG A 191 -20.16 10.86 -14.50
C ARG A 191 -19.39 11.90 -13.68
N ARG A 192 -18.25 12.36 -14.21
CA ARG A 192 -17.53 13.50 -13.64
C ARG A 192 -18.27 14.80 -13.99
N PRO A 193 -18.35 15.78 -13.07
CA PRO A 193 -18.91 17.10 -13.37
C PRO A 193 -18.14 17.85 -14.46
N VAL A 194 -16.82 17.67 -14.47
CA VAL A 194 -15.92 18.21 -15.49
C VAL A 194 -15.33 17.03 -16.25
N GLU A 195 -15.44 17.06 -17.58
CA GLU A 195 -14.91 16.01 -18.45
C GLU A 195 -13.38 15.95 -18.33
N LEU A 196 -12.81 14.75 -18.25
CA LEU A 196 -11.36 14.57 -18.22
C LEU A 196 -10.86 14.13 -19.61
N ARG A 197 -9.93 14.91 -20.18
CA ARG A 197 -9.14 14.50 -21.34
C ARG A 197 -7.78 13.98 -20.90
N ASN A 198 -7.49 12.73 -21.25
CA ASN A 198 -6.19 12.12 -21.01
C ASN A 198 -5.27 12.46 -22.18
N MET A 199 -4.14 13.09 -21.87
CA MET A 199 -3.11 13.53 -22.80
C MET A 199 -1.80 12.80 -22.51
N TYR A 200 -0.95 12.72 -23.52
CA TYR A 200 0.35 12.09 -23.50
C TYR A 200 1.38 13.04 -24.10
N ALA A 201 2.43 13.35 -23.36
CA ALA A 201 3.47 14.29 -23.75
C ALA A 201 4.80 13.58 -24.02
N TYR A 202 5.40 13.82 -25.19
CA TYR A 202 6.72 13.28 -25.54
C TYR A 202 7.49 14.24 -26.45
N GLY A 203 8.82 14.24 -26.35
CA GLY A 203 9.67 14.93 -27.31
C GLY A 203 9.92 14.06 -28.55
N ASP A 204 9.80 14.61 -29.75
CA ASP A 204 10.11 13.90 -31.00
C ASP A 204 11.58 14.14 -31.38
N LYS A 205 12.41 13.08 -31.41
CA LYS A 205 13.84 13.19 -31.76
C LYS A 205 14.11 13.69 -33.18
N THR A 206 13.12 13.69 -34.07
CA THR A 206 13.30 14.17 -35.44
C THR A 206 13.03 15.67 -35.57
N THR A 207 11.95 16.16 -34.96
CA THR A 207 11.58 17.59 -35.04
C THR A 207 12.17 18.40 -33.89
N HIS A 208 12.53 17.73 -32.78
CA HIS A 208 12.90 18.31 -31.49
C HIS A 208 11.77 19.08 -30.79
N ASP A 209 10.53 18.96 -31.29
CA ASP A 209 9.36 19.56 -30.66
C ASP A 209 8.81 18.65 -29.55
N ILE A 210 8.16 19.27 -28.57
CA ILE A 210 7.33 18.56 -27.59
C ILE A 210 5.93 18.38 -28.17
N VAL A 211 5.52 17.13 -28.31
CA VAL A 211 4.20 16.74 -28.81
C VAL A 211 3.28 16.46 -27.62
N LEU A 212 2.13 17.14 -27.59
CA LEU A 212 1.01 16.85 -26.70
C LEU A 212 -0.11 16.19 -27.50
N ALA A 213 -0.37 14.91 -27.28
CA ALA A 213 -1.37 14.13 -28.01
C ALA A 213 -2.43 13.54 -27.06
N GLU A 214 -3.65 13.31 -27.54
CA GLU A 214 -4.63 12.56 -26.74
C GLU A 214 -4.15 11.12 -26.53
N THR A 215 -4.31 10.60 -25.31
CA THR A 215 -3.96 9.21 -24.97
C THR A 215 -4.91 8.22 -25.64
N LEU A 216 -6.18 8.58 -25.76
CA LEU A 216 -7.23 7.73 -26.30
C LEU A 216 -7.91 8.44 -27.48
N VAL A 217 -8.09 7.72 -28.59
CA VAL A 217 -8.88 8.15 -29.75
C VAL A 217 -9.96 7.08 -29.97
N ASP A 218 -11.23 7.48 -29.98
CA ASP A 218 -12.38 6.57 -30.08
C ASP A 218 -12.37 5.43 -29.04
N GLY A 219 -11.89 5.71 -27.83
CA GLY A 219 -11.79 4.73 -26.73
C GLY A 219 -10.65 3.72 -26.88
N MET A 220 -9.80 3.85 -27.89
CA MET A 220 -8.64 2.99 -28.13
C MET A 220 -7.33 3.76 -27.94
N PRO A 221 -6.20 3.09 -27.63
CA PRO A 221 -4.89 3.74 -27.55
C PRO A 221 -4.57 4.50 -28.84
N ASN A 222 -4.08 5.74 -28.72
CA ASN A 222 -3.80 6.58 -29.89
C ASN A 222 -2.78 5.93 -30.85
N PRO A 223 -3.19 5.63 -32.11
CA PRO A 223 -2.33 4.91 -33.06
C PRO A 223 -1.12 5.73 -33.52
N LYS A 224 -1.17 7.07 -33.45
CA LYS A 224 -0.02 7.93 -33.79
C LYS A 224 1.08 7.80 -32.73
N VAL A 225 0.70 7.75 -31.46
CA VAL A 225 1.64 7.58 -30.34
C VAL A 225 2.27 6.19 -30.36
N LEU A 226 1.47 5.14 -30.58
CA LEU A 226 1.97 3.76 -30.74
C LEU A 226 3.03 3.64 -31.86
N LYS A 227 2.79 4.30 -33.01
CA LYS A 227 3.77 4.32 -34.12
C LYS A 227 5.05 5.04 -33.74
N ALA A 228 4.96 6.18 -33.04
CA ALA A 228 6.13 6.93 -32.61
C ALA A 228 6.92 6.18 -31.52
N GLU A 229 6.27 5.42 -30.63
CA GLU A 229 6.93 4.60 -29.61
C GLU A 229 7.65 3.39 -30.21
N ALA A 230 7.01 2.69 -31.18
CA ALA A 230 7.59 1.54 -31.87
C ALA A 230 8.85 1.87 -32.68
N GLY A 231 9.01 3.14 -33.09
CA GLY A 231 10.10 3.64 -33.91
C GLY A 231 10.08 3.13 -35.35
N GLU A 232 10.95 3.69 -36.21
CA GLU A 232 11.14 3.17 -37.57
C GLU A 232 12.05 1.94 -37.57
N ARG A 233 11.66 0.90 -38.32
CA ARG A 233 12.58 -0.19 -38.69
C ARG A 233 13.62 0.40 -39.64
N SER A 234 14.78 0.80 -39.13
CA SER A 234 15.90 1.15 -39.99
C SER A 234 16.30 -0.09 -40.81
N PHE A 235 16.02 -0.04 -42.12
CA PHE A 235 16.54 -0.96 -43.13
C PHE A 235 17.99 -0.62 -43.48
N ASP A 236 18.83 -0.30 -42.49
CA ASP A 236 20.26 -0.11 -42.78
C ASP A 236 20.94 -1.47 -42.88
N ARG A 237 21.00 -1.97 -44.12
CA ARG A 237 21.53 -3.27 -44.49
C ARG A 237 23.05 -3.24 -44.59
N GLN A 238 23.77 -2.46 -43.78
CA GLN A 238 25.24 -2.53 -43.78
C GLN A 238 25.88 -1.82 -42.57
N ARG A 239 25.98 -2.48 -41.40
CA ARG A 239 27.21 -2.52 -40.56
C ARG A 239 27.05 -3.36 -39.28
N ARG A 240 27.78 -4.49 -39.30
CA ARG A 240 28.51 -5.19 -38.22
C ARG A 240 27.96 -5.18 -36.78
N ARG A 241 27.54 -6.38 -36.36
CA ARG A 241 27.94 -7.10 -35.12
C ARG A 241 27.92 -6.29 -33.81
N GLY A 242 26.78 -6.31 -33.13
CA GLY A 242 26.66 -6.05 -31.68
C GLY A 242 25.38 -5.29 -31.29
N GLY A 243 24.38 -6.00 -30.76
CA GLY A 243 23.21 -5.40 -30.09
C GLY A 243 22.06 -4.93 -31.00
N LYS A 244 21.02 -5.76 -31.16
CA LYS A 244 19.73 -5.33 -31.70
C LYS A 244 18.96 -4.57 -30.61
N GLY A 245 19.08 -3.25 -30.57
CA GLY A 245 18.19 -2.39 -29.78
C GLY A 245 17.36 -1.52 -30.72
N GLN A 246 16.03 -1.69 -30.73
CA GLN A 246 15.13 -0.66 -31.26
C GLN A 246 15.35 0.62 -30.46
N ARG A 247 15.71 1.73 -31.11
CA ARG A 247 15.78 3.05 -30.47
C ARG A 247 14.46 3.78 -30.73
N SER A 248 13.66 3.97 -29.68
CA SER A 248 12.42 4.77 -29.74
C SER A 248 12.71 6.17 -30.29
N ARG A 249 11.79 6.71 -31.09
CA ARG A 249 11.84 8.09 -31.64
C ARG A 249 11.52 9.15 -30.57
N MET A 250 11.11 8.73 -29.37
CA MET A 250 10.71 9.63 -28.29
C MET A 250 11.87 9.94 -27.33
N PHE A 251 11.85 11.14 -26.75
CA PHE A 251 12.64 11.54 -25.58
C PHE A 251 11.71 12.16 -24.53
N PRO A 252 12.07 12.14 -23.23
CA PRO A 252 11.24 12.73 -22.20
C PRO A 252 11.39 14.27 -22.24
N PRO A 253 10.29 15.04 -22.39
CA PRO A 253 10.31 16.49 -22.25
C PRO A 253 10.93 16.90 -20.91
N SER A 254 11.69 18.00 -20.87
CA SER A 254 12.12 18.55 -19.60
C SER A 254 10.93 19.19 -18.87
N ARG A 255 11.06 19.37 -17.55
CA ARG A 255 10.01 20.02 -16.75
C ARG A 255 9.76 21.46 -17.21
N LEU A 256 10.81 22.18 -17.63
CA LEU A 256 10.68 23.52 -18.21
C LEU A 256 9.91 23.48 -19.54
N ASP A 257 10.25 22.56 -20.44
CA ASP A 257 9.53 22.41 -21.71
C ASP A 257 8.04 22.11 -21.46
N MET A 258 7.74 21.29 -20.46
CA MET A 258 6.37 21.00 -20.07
C MET A 258 5.64 22.24 -19.55
N LEU A 259 6.30 23.15 -18.80
CA LEU A 259 5.66 24.38 -18.35
C LEU A 259 5.32 25.31 -19.52
N ASP A 260 6.22 25.41 -20.51
CA ASP A 260 5.95 26.17 -21.73
C ASP A 260 4.78 25.55 -22.49
N VAL A 261 4.74 24.21 -22.65
CA VAL A 261 3.60 23.51 -23.26
C VAL A 261 2.31 23.78 -22.51
N LEU A 262 2.31 23.73 -21.17
CA LEU A 262 1.11 24.01 -20.37
C LEU A 262 0.65 25.46 -20.53
N ARG A 263 1.57 26.43 -20.52
CA ARG A 263 1.26 27.85 -20.68
C ARG A 263 0.70 28.14 -22.07
N ASP A 264 1.37 27.65 -23.11
CA ASP A 264 1.05 27.93 -24.51
C ASP A 264 -0.28 27.27 -24.94
N ASN A 265 -0.72 26.23 -24.22
CA ASN A 265 -2.01 25.56 -24.42
C ASN A 265 -3.10 26.01 -23.40
N ASP A 266 -2.86 27.07 -22.63
CA ASP A 266 -3.79 27.59 -21.61
C ASP A 266 -4.22 26.53 -20.56
N LEU A 267 -3.29 25.67 -20.15
CA LEU A 267 -3.53 24.56 -19.21
C LEU A 267 -3.20 24.92 -17.74
N LEU A 268 -2.86 26.18 -17.46
CA LEU A 268 -2.60 26.67 -16.10
C LEU A 268 -3.92 27.10 -15.41
N PRO A 269 -4.04 26.97 -14.07
CA PRO A 269 -3.06 26.44 -13.14
C PRO A 269 -2.95 24.90 -13.23
N ALA A 270 -1.76 24.37 -12.94
CA ALA A 270 -1.47 22.95 -13.06
C ALA A 270 -0.81 22.36 -11.81
N ILE A 271 -1.14 21.10 -11.49
CA ILE A 271 -0.44 20.30 -10.49
C ILE A 271 0.45 19.29 -11.21
N TYR A 272 1.74 19.34 -10.94
CA TYR A 272 2.75 18.48 -11.55
C TYR A 272 3.21 17.42 -10.54
N PHE A 273 2.70 16.19 -10.67
CA PHE A 273 3.00 15.10 -9.75
C PHE A 273 4.36 14.44 -10.02
N ILE A 274 5.22 14.47 -8.99
CA ILE A 274 6.55 13.85 -8.97
C ILE A 274 6.65 12.97 -7.71
N PHE A 275 7.02 11.69 -7.85
CA PHE A 275 7.10 10.74 -6.72
C PHE A 275 8.38 10.83 -5.90
N SER A 276 9.02 12.00 -5.86
CA SER A 276 10.23 12.27 -5.07
C SER A 276 10.16 13.68 -4.50
N ARG A 277 10.38 13.78 -3.19
CA ARG A 277 10.37 15.05 -2.43
C ARG A 277 11.45 16.00 -2.95
N ASN A 278 12.70 15.53 -2.97
CA ASN A 278 13.84 16.29 -3.45
C ASN A 278 13.63 16.75 -4.91
N GLN A 279 13.04 15.91 -5.77
CA GLN A 279 12.76 16.33 -7.14
C GLN A 279 11.66 17.38 -7.25
N CYS A 280 10.70 17.46 -6.32
CA CYS A 280 9.75 18.56 -6.27
C CYS A 280 10.47 19.88 -5.99
N ASP A 281 11.31 19.90 -4.95
CA ASP A 281 12.11 21.07 -4.55
C ASP A 281 13.06 21.51 -5.67
N GLU A 282 13.82 20.57 -6.24
CA GLU A 282 14.72 20.84 -7.36
C GLU A 282 13.98 21.41 -8.58
N SER A 283 12.77 20.95 -8.85
CA SER A 283 11.96 21.43 -9.98
C SER A 283 11.49 22.86 -9.76
N ALA A 284 10.91 23.15 -8.59
CA ALA A 284 10.47 24.49 -8.24
C ALA A 284 11.66 25.46 -8.28
N ALA A 285 12.79 25.07 -7.69
CA ALA A 285 14.01 25.88 -7.66
C ALA A 285 14.63 26.06 -9.05
N ALA A 286 14.64 25.04 -9.91
CA ALA A 286 15.13 25.15 -11.28
C ALA A 286 14.29 26.12 -12.12
N CYS A 287 12.96 26.08 -11.95
CA CYS A 287 12.06 27.02 -12.63
C CYS A 287 12.28 28.45 -12.15
N ALA A 288 12.37 28.67 -10.84
CA ALA A 288 12.68 29.99 -10.29
C ALA A 288 14.05 30.53 -10.78
N ARG A 289 15.10 29.69 -10.80
CA ARG A 289 16.43 30.06 -11.31
C ARG A 289 16.45 30.36 -12.81
N SER A 290 15.54 29.79 -13.59
CA SER A 290 15.44 30.08 -15.03
C SER A 290 14.89 31.48 -15.34
N GLY A 291 14.41 32.20 -14.32
CA GLY A 291 13.78 33.51 -14.47
C GLY A 291 12.32 33.45 -14.92
N LEU A 292 11.70 32.27 -14.87
CA LEU A 292 10.28 32.10 -15.16
C LEU A 292 9.44 32.82 -14.09
N VAL A 293 8.58 33.75 -14.51
CA VAL A 293 7.65 34.47 -13.65
C VAL A 293 6.25 34.33 -14.24
N LEU A 294 5.34 33.71 -13.48
CA LEU A 294 3.95 33.44 -13.86
C LEU A 294 2.95 34.38 -13.17
N THR A 295 3.45 35.37 -12.42
CA THR A 295 2.69 36.33 -11.61
C THR A 295 2.88 37.75 -12.12
N SER A 296 1.87 38.57 -11.90
CA SER A 296 1.92 40.02 -12.06
C SER A 296 2.52 40.69 -10.81
N ALA A 297 2.83 41.99 -10.91
CA ALA A 297 3.30 42.76 -9.76
C ALA A 297 2.29 42.78 -8.61
N VAL A 298 1.00 42.96 -8.91
CA VAL A 298 -0.09 42.98 -7.92
C VAL A 298 -0.23 41.63 -7.22
N GLU A 299 -0.20 40.53 -7.98
CA GLU A 299 -0.25 39.19 -7.40
C GLU A 299 0.95 38.92 -6.47
N ARG A 300 2.14 39.44 -6.79
CA ARG A 300 3.32 39.32 -5.92
C ARG A 300 3.15 40.06 -4.59
N ASP A 301 2.58 41.26 -4.61
CA ASP A 301 2.32 42.00 -3.39
C ASP A 301 1.29 41.27 -2.51
N GLU A 302 0.22 40.73 -3.12
CA GLU A 302 -0.76 39.90 -2.39
C GLU A 302 -0.12 38.61 -1.82
N ILE A 303 0.74 37.94 -2.60
CA ILE A 303 1.48 36.76 -2.13
C ILE A 303 2.30 37.11 -0.88
N ARG A 304 3.02 38.23 -0.88
CA ARG A 304 3.84 38.66 0.27
C ARG A 304 2.98 38.91 1.50
N GLU A 305 1.85 39.61 1.36
CA GLU A 305 0.95 39.85 2.48
C GLU A 305 0.46 38.54 3.13
N ILE A 306 0.11 37.54 2.32
CA ILE A 306 -0.32 36.23 2.81
C ILE A 306 0.83 35.48 3.49
N VAL A 307 2.02 35.50 2.88
CA VAL A 307 3.21 34.84 3.43
C VAL A 307 3.57 35.45 4.79
N ASP A 308 3.71 36.77 4.86
CA ASP A 308 4.10 37.51 6.06
C ASP A 308 3.11 37.28 7.20
N ALA A 309 1.80 37.31 6.92
CA ALA A 309 0.76 37.05 7.91
C ALA A 309 0.81 35.63 8.51
N ARG A 310 1.34 34.65 7.77
CA ARG A 310 1.38 33.23 8.17
C ARG A 310 2.66 32.83 8.90
N VAL A 311 3.72 33.65 8.84
CA VAL A 311 5.03 33.33 9.46
C VAL A 311 5.32 34.10 10.74
N VAL A 312 4.42 34.96 11.21
CA VAL A 312 4.58 35.78 12.44
C VAL A 312 5.00 34.97 13.69
N GLY A 313 4.63 33.70 13.77
CA GLY A 313 4.98 32.82 14.89
C GLY A 313 6.36 32.15 14.82
N LEU A 314 7.16 32.41 13.79
CA LEU A 314 8.49 31.83 13.59
C LEU A 314 9.58 32.87 13.83
N SER A 315 10.70 32.48 14.43
CA SER A 315 11.87 33.35 14.59
C SER A 315 12.64 33.49 13.27
N ASP A 316 13.46 34.55 13.15
CA ASP A 316 14.32 34.75 11.99
C ASP A 316 15.29 33.58 11.77
N ASP A 317 15.82 32.99 12.85
CA ASP A 317 16.70 31.82 12.79
C ASP A 317 15.96 30.56 12.31
N ASP A 318 14.72 30.35 12.76
CA ASP A 318 13.86 29.26 12.26
C ASP A 318 13.57 29.49 10.77
N LEU A 319 13.22 30.72 10.35
CA LEU A 319 12.97 31.04 8.94
C LEU A 319 14.20 30.84 8.06
N ALA A 320 15.38 31.21 8.55
CA ALA A 320 16.64 30.98 7.86
C ALA A 320 16.92 29.47 7.69
N ALA A 321 16.75 28.67 8.76
CA ALA A 321 16.90 27.21 8.71
C ALA A 321 15.90 26.53 7.75
N LEU A 322 14.72 27.11 7.58
CA LEU A 322 13.68 26.63 6.67
C LEU A 322 13.90 27.06 5.20
N GLY A 323 14.93 27.85 4.90
CA GLY A 323 15.18 28.35 3.55
C GLY A 323 14.12 29.35 3.08
N PHE A 324 13.56 30.14 4.00
CA PHE A 324 12.41 31.03 3.75
C PHE A 324 12.62 31.99 2.57
N THR A 325 13.81 32.58 2.41
CA THR A 325 14.11 33.48 1.27
C THR A 325 13.93 32.79 -0.08
N ALA A 326 14.39 31.53 -0.19
CA ALA A 326 14.24 30.75 -1.41
C ALA A 326 12.77 30.38 -1.65
N PHE A 327 12.05 30.04 -0.58
CA PHE A 327 10.61 29.78 -0.63
C PHE A 327 9.82 30.99 -1.13
N CYS A 328 10.06 32.19 -0.57
CA CYS A 328 9.42 33.43 -1.00
C CYS A 328 9.66 33.71 -2.49
N GLY A 329 10.92 33.62 -2.94
CA GLY A 329 11.26 33.82 -4.36
C GLY A 329 10.53 32.84 -5.30
N GLN A 330 10.31 31.59 -4.86
CA GLN A 330 9.54 30.62 -5.62
C GLN A 330 8.06 30.99 -5.68
N VAL A 331 7.40 31.17 -4.53
CA VAL A 331 5.95 31.44 -4.52
C VAL A 331 5.62 32.77 -5.19
N GLU A 332 6.47 33.79 -5.05
CA GLU A 332 6.34 35.08 -5.75
C GLU A 332 6.44 34.91 -7.28
N SER A 333 7.14 33.90 -7.79
CA SER A 333 7.17 33.59 -9.23
C SER A 333 5.92 32.84 -9.72
N GLY A 334 5.00 32.48 -8.81
CA GLY A 334 3.81 31.67 -9.10
C GLY A 334 4.09 30.17 -9.17
N ILE A 335 5.20 29.71 -8.58
CA ILE A 335 5.67 28.32 -8.62
C ILE A 335 5.93 27.84 -7.20
N ALA A 336 5.51 26.62 -6.86
CA ALA A 336 5.78 26.07 -5.53
C ALA A 336 6.05 24.56 -5.58
N ALA A 337 6.75 24.06 -4.56
CA ALA A 337 6.76 22.63 -4.23
C ALA A 337 5.67 22.32 -3.19
N HIS A 338 5.18 21.08 -3.16
CA HIS A 338 4.25 20.58 -2.13
C HIS A 338 4.48 19.10 -1.82
N HIS A 339 5.05 18.81 -0.64
CA HIS A 339 5.26 17.44 -0.19
C HIS A 339 5.35 17.33 1.33
N ALA A 340 5.29 16.11 1.85
CA ALA A 340 5.27 15.85 3.29
C ALA A 340 6.54 16.29 4.06
N GLY A 341 7.64 16.56 3.36
CA GLY A 341 8.90 17.05 3.94
C GLY A 341 8.94 18.57 4.19
N MET A 342 7.94 19.31 3.71
CA MET A 342 7.77 20.72 4.05
C MET A 342 7.11 20.86 5.42
N VAL A 343 7.47 21.91 6.14
CA VAL A 343 6.79 22.27 7.39
C VAL A 343 5.32 22.60 7.13
N PRO A 344 4.40 22.29 8.07
CA PRO A 344 2.97 22.56 7.92
C PRO A 344 2.66 23.99 7.47
N THR A 345 3.27 24.99 8.08
CA THR A 345 3.09 26.41 7.74
C THR A 345 3.33 26.71 6.26
N PHE A 346 4.42 26.19 5.66
CA PHE A 346 4.73 26.42 4.25
C PHE A 346 3.76 25.70 3.32
N LYS A 347 3.33 24.49 3.67
CA LYS A 347 2.30 23.76 2.89
C LYS A 347 0.99 24.52 2.87
N GLU A 348 0.56 25.04 4.01
CA GLU A 348 -0.68 25.81 4.14
C GLU A 348 -0.61 27.14 3.37
N ILE A 349 0.55 27.79 3.33
CA ILE A 349 0.78 28.96 2.48
C ILE A 349 0.59 28.56 1.01
N VAL A 350 1.27 27.52 0.52
CA VAL A 350 1.14 27.06 -0.87
C VAL A 350 -0.30 26.71 -1.21
N GLU A 351 -1.01 26.02 -0.31
CA GLU A 351 -2.42 25.68 -0.45
C GLU A 351 -3.30 26.92 -0.57
N ALA A 352 -3.13 27.91 0.33
CA ALA A 352 -3.88 29.16 0.29
C ALA A 352 -3.62 29.96 -0.99
N LEU A 353 -2.35 30.07 -1.40
CA LEU A 353 -1.96 30.77 -2.63
C LEU A 353 -2.51 30.07 -3.89
N PHE A 354 -2.50 28.74 -3.93
CA PHE A 354 -3.04 27.99 -5.07
C PHE A 354 -4.56 28.10 -5.16
N MET A 355 -5.28 28.03 -4.02
CA MET A 355 -6.73 28.20 -3.99
C MET A 355 -7.18 29.59 -4.45
N ARG A 356 -6.39 30.63 -4.15
CA ARG A 356 -6.60 32.00 -4.67
C ARG A 356 -6.15 32.18 -6.12
N GLY A 357 -5.55 31.16 -6.72
CA GLY A 357 -5.03 31.21 -8.09
C GLY A 357 -3.76 32.04 -8.24
N LEU A 358 -3.06 32.39 -7.16
CA LEU A 358 -1.81 33.16 -7.17
C LEU A 358 -0.62 32.29 -7.59
N VAL A 359 -0.54 31.07 -7.05
CA VAL A 359 0.40 30.04 -7.53
C VAL A 359 -0.20 29.33 -8.73
N LYS A 360 0.49 29.37 -9.87
CA LYS A 360 0.03 28.80 -11.15
C LYS A 360 0.49 27.35 -11.33
N VAL A 361 1.61 26.97 -10.71
CA VAL A 361 2.16 25.60 -10.82
C VAL A 361 2.62 25.10 -9.46
N VAL A 362 2.18 23.89 -9.12
CA VAL A 362 2.65 23.18 -7.92
C VAL A 362 3.30 21.86 -8.31
N PHE A 363 4.57 21.68 -7.96
CA PHE A 363 5.26 20.39 -8.03
C PHE A 363 4.96 19.59 -6.77
N ALA A 364 4.18 18.53 -6.89
CA ALA A 364 3.62 17.84 -5.74
C ALA A 364 3.93 16.34 -5.70
N THR A 365 4.08 15.78 -4.49
CA THR A 365 4.04 14.32 -4.32
C THR A 365 2.60 13.80 -4.26
N GLU A 366 2.41 12.48 -4.38
CA GLU A 366 1.11 11.79 -4.32
C GLU A 366 0.25 12.18 -3.10
N THR A 367 0.88 12.54 -1.98
CA THR A 367 0.19 12.95 -0.75
C THR A 367 -0.78 14.11 -0.95
N LEU A 368 -0.54 14.97 -1.94
CA LEU A 368 -1.45 16.08 -2.25
C LEU A 368 -2.78 15.59 -2.83
N ALA A 369 -2.76 14.53 -3.64
CA ALA A 369 -3.97 13.97 -4.25
C ALA A 369 -4.93 13.40 -3.21
N VAL A 370 -4.43 13.07 -2.02
CA VAL A 370 -5.15 12.47 -0.90
C VAL A 370 -5.55 13.53 0.16
N GLY A 371 -4.93 14.71 0.10
CA GLY A 371 -4.82 15.63 1.24
C GLY A 371 -5.95 16.64 1.44
N ILE A 372 -6.28 17.38 0.37
CA ILE A 372 -7.00 18.67 0.45
C ILE A 372 -7.74 18.92 -0.86
N ASN A 373 -8.85 19.66 -0.85
CA ASN A 373 -9.54 20.06 -2.08
C ASN A 373 -8.79 21.18 -2.86
N MET A 374 -7.75 20.82 -3.62
CA MET A 374 -7.10 21.71 -4.60
C MET A 374 -7.34 21.24 -6.04
N PRO A 375 -8.41 21.72 -6.71
CA PRO A 375 -8.62 21.45 -8.12
C PRO A 375 -7.76 22.38 -9.00
N ALA A 376 -7.20 21.82 -10.08
CA ALA A 376 -6.38 22.50 -11.07
C ALA A 376 -7.01 22.37 -12.46
N ARG A 377 -6.66 23.23 -13.41
CA ARG A 377 -7.11 23.06 -14.80
C ARG A 377 -6.48 21.81 -15.41
N ALA A 378 -5.19 21.60 -15.16
CA ALA A 378 -4.46 20.43 -15.61
C ALA A 378 -3.70 19.73 -14.48
N VAL A 379 -3.51 18.43 -14.66
CA VAL A 379 -2.62 17.60 -13.84
C VAL A 379 -1.58 16.98 -14.76
N VAL A 380 -0.32 17.03 -14.37
CA VAL A 380 0.78 16.34 -15.06
C VAL A 380 1.29 15.20 -14.17
N ILE A 381 1.53 14.03 -14.76
CA ILE A 381 2.13 12.87 -14.09
C ILE A 381 3.50 12.63 -14.73
N ASP A 382 4.57 12.91 -13.98
CA ASP A 382 5.97 12.86 -14.47
C ASP A 382 6.39 11.44 -14.87
N LYS A 383 5.96 10.44 -14.09
CA LYS A 383 6.30 9.02 -14.28
C LYS A 383 5.09 8.17 -13.94
N MET A 384 4.97 6.99 -14.53
CA MET A 384 3.91 6.02 -14.22
C MET A 384 4.37 4.93 -13.25
N SER A 385 5.56 5.07 -12.69
CA SER A 385 6.13 4.15 -11.70
C SER A 385 6.57 4.89 -10.44
N LYS A 386 6.39 4.26 -9.29
CA LYS A 386 6.83 4.75 -7.97
C LYS A 386 7.68 3.70 -7.26
N PHE A 387 8.57 4.15 -6.38
CA PHE A 387 9.37 3.28 -5.55
C PHE A 387 8.62 2.97 -4.25
N THR A 388 8.44 1.69 -3.93
CA THR A 388 7.70 1.22 -2.75
C THR A 388 8.56 1.09 -1.49
N GLY A 389 9.85 1.45 -1.57
CA GLY A 389 10.85 1.18 -0.54
C GLY A 389 11.70 -0.05 -0.86
N GLU A 390 11.14 -1.01 -1.59
CA GLU A 390 11.84 -2.25 -1.99
C GLU A 390 11.98 -2.38 -3.52
N HIS A 391 10.96 -1.99 -4.28
CA HIS A 391 10.93 -2.16 -5.72
C HIS A 391 10.15 -1.03 -6.41
N HIS A 392 10.33 -0.88 -7.72
CA HIS A 392 9.48 0.01 -8.51
C HIS A 392 8.20 -0.70 -8.92
N GLU A 393 7.04 -0.11 -8.60
CA GLU A 393 5.72 -0.57 -9.01
C GLU A 393 5.08 0.44 -9.97
N THR A 394 4.29 -0.03 -10.93
CA THR A 394 3.48 0.85 -11.80
C THR A 394 2.26 1.35 -11.03
N LEU A 395 1.85 2.60 -11.27
CA LEU A 395 0.66 3.16 -10.64
C LEU A 395 -0.59 2.31 -10.91
N LYS A 396 -1.37 2.07 -9.85
CA LYS A 396 -2.66 1.39 -9.94
C LYS A 396 -3.72 2.34 -10.49
N ALA A 397 -4.80 1.76 -11.02
CA ALA A 397 -5.95 2.54 -11.52
C ALA A 397 -6.56 3.46 -10.45
N SER A 398 -6.58 3.01 -9.18
CA SER A 398 -7.06 3.81 -8.05
C SER A 398 -6.19 5.06 -7.82
N GLU A 399 -4.87 4.90 -7.83
CA GLU A 399 -3.90 5.98 -7.63
C GLU A 399 -3.97 6.98 -8.80
N TYR A 400 -4.01 6.47 -10.03
CA TYR A 400 -4.18 7.31 -11.22
C TYR A 400 -5.48 8.13 -11.17
N THR A 401 -6.59 7.52 -10.76
CA THR A 401 -7.89 8.21 -10.63
C THR A 401 -7.86 9.26 -9.51
N GLN A 402 -7.13 9.02 -8.41
CA GLN A 402 -6.94 10.01 -7.35
C GLN A 402 -6.13 11.22 -7.82
N LEU A 403 -5.02 11.00 -8.54
CA LEU A 403 -4.18 12.07 -9.08
C LEU A 403 -4.96 12.92 -10.12
N THR A 404 -5.53 12.25 -11.13
CA THR A 404 -6.30 12.92 -12.21
C THR A 404 -7.66 13.43 -11.76
N GLY A 405 -8.12 13.01 -10.58
CA GLY A 405 -9.28 13.55 -9.87
C GLY A 405 -9.18 15.04 -9.59
N ARG A 406 -7.96 15.59 -9.55
CA ARG A 406 -7.67 17.02 -9.32
C ARG A 406 -7.77 17.88 -10.57
N ALA A 407 -7.82 17.30 -11.76
CA ALA A 407 -7.97 18.05 -13.00
C ALA A 407 -9.43 18.42 -13.26
N GLY A 408 -9.66 19.68 -13.62
CA GLY A 408 -10.95 20.31 -13.89
C GLY A 408 -11.56 20.98 -12.66
N ARG A 409 -11.68 22.31 -12.67
CA ARG A 409 -12.35 23.08 -11.62
C ARG A 409 -13.84 23.22 -11.94
N ARG A 410 -14.71 22.63 -11.09
CA ARG A 410 -16.18 22.72 -11.26
C ARG A 410 -16.62 24.18 -11.28
N GLY A 411 -17.44 24.54 -12.27
CA GLY A 411 -17.96 25.90 -12.44
C GLY A 411 -17.01 26.88 -13.15
N ILE A 412 -15.75 26.49 -13.39
CA ILE A 412 -14.74 27.33 -14.06
C ILE A 412 -14.26 26.68 -15.36
N ASP A 413 -13.86 25.40 -15.32
CA ASP A 413 -13.35 24.68 -16.48
C ASP A 413 -14.45 23.77 -17.06
N SER A 414 -14.56 23.72 -18.39
CA SER A 414 -15.41 22.75 -19.10
C SER A 414 -14.75 21.38 -19.22
N ILE A 415 -13.41 21.35 -19.30
CA ILE A 415 -12.58 20.18 -19.51
C ILE A 415 -11.36 20.26 -18.60
N GLY A 416 -11.09 19.20 -17.84
CA GLY A 416 -9.86 18.98 -17.11
C GLY A 416 -8.88 18.16 -17.95
N HIS A 417 -7.58 18.44 -17.84
CA HIS A 417 -6.55 17.74 -18.62
C HIS A 417 -5.65 16.92 -17.70
N ALA A 418 -5.47 15.62 -18.00
CA ALA A 418 -4.50 14.76 -17.34
C ALA A 418 -3.39 14.40 -18.32
N VAL A 419 -2.19 14.95 -18.12
CA VAL A 419 -1.04 14.76 -19.01
C VAL A 419 -0.08 13.74 -18.41
N VAL A 420 0.19 12.65 -19.12
CA VAL A 420 1.25 11.69 -18.73
C VAL A 420 2.49 11.95 -19.57
N VAL A 421 3.63 12.14 -18.92
CA VAL A 421 4.91 12.37 -19.60
C VAL A 421 5.55 11.03 -19.99
N TRP A 422 6.04 10.95 -21.23
CA TRP A 422 6.69 9.74 -21.75
C TRP A 422 7.96 9.40 -20.95
N ASN A 423 8.15 8.10 -20.70
CA ASN A 423 9.38 7.56 -20.17
C ASN A 423 9.70 6.21 -20.83
N PRO A 424 10.96 5.75 -20.83
CA PRO A 424 11.36 4.52 -21.52
C PRO A 424 10.99 3.23 -20.77
N TYR A 425 10.42 3.30 -19.57
CA TYR A 425 10.21 2.15 -18.68
C TYR A 425 8.77 1.64 -18.65
N VAL A 426 7.81 2.47 -19.08
CA VAL A 426 6.38 2.15 -19.11
C VAL A 426 5.89 2.33 -20.54
N SER A 427 5.30 1.29 -21.13
CA SER A 427 4.80 1.37 -22.50
C SER A 427 3.53 2.19 -22.60
N PHE A 428 3.28 2.79 -23.76
CA PHE A 428 2.07 3.58 -23.99
C PHE A 428 0.78 2.75 -23.80
N ASP A 429 0.77 1.46 -24.18
CA ASP A 429 -0.37 0.57 -23.94
C ASP A 429 -0.71 0.43 -22.46
N GLN A 430 0.30 0.37 -21.58
CA GLN A 430 0.08 0.33 -20.14
C GLN A 430 -0.57 1.63 -19.66
N VAL A 431 -0.08 2.79 -20.13
CA VAL A 431 -0.66 4.10 -19.80
C VAL A 431 -2.12 4.19 -20.26
N ALA A 432 -2.40 3.77 -21.49
CA ALA A 432 -3.74 3.77 -22.04
C ALA A 432 -4.68 2.83 -21.26
N SER A 433 -4.21 1.67 -20.82
CA SER A 433 -5.01 0.73 -19.99
C SER A 433 -5.43 1.34 -18.65
N VAL A 434 -4.54 2.10 -18.02
CA VAL A 434 -4.80 2.78 -16.75
C VAL A 434 -5.77 3.96 -16.97
N ALA A 435 -5.59 4.73 -18.04
CA ALA A 435 -6.50 5.81 -18.42
C ALA A 435 -7.93 5.34 -18.76
N LEU A 436 -8.07 4.10 -19.25
CA LEU A 436 -9.37 3.45 -19.49
C LEU A 436 -10.05 2.96 -18.19
N SER A 437 -9.27 2.73 -17.13
CA SER A 437 -9.76 2.16 -15.87
C SER A 437 -10.40 3.25 -15.00
N ARG A 438 -11.72 3.43 -15.12
CA ARG A 438 -12.48 4.49 -14.43
C ARG A 438 -12.89 4.18 -12.98
N THR A 439 -12.82 2.92 -12.57
CA THR A 439 -13.28 2.44 -11.25
C THR A 439 -12.34 1.36 -10.72
N PHE A 440 -12.22 1.25 -9.40
CA PHE A 440 -11.44 0.20 -8.74
C PHE A 440 -12.29 -0.59 -7.74
N ARG A 441 -11.90 -1.84 -7.48
CA ARG A 441 -12.53 -2.67 -6.45
C ARG A 441 -11.94 -2.34 -5.08
N LEU A 442 -12.79 -2.03 -4.11
CA LEU A 442 -12.40 -1.82 -2.72
C LEU A 442 -12.20 -3.16 -2.00
N SER A 443 -11.05 -3.36 -1.38
CA SER A 443 -10.75 -4.53 -0.55
C SER A 443 -10.44 -4.14 0.88
N SER A 444 -10.89 -4.93 1.85
CA SER A 444 -10.53 -4.75 3.25
C SER A 444 -9.02 -4.93 3.48
N ALA A 445 -8.45 -4.09 4.33
CA ALA A 445 -7.11 -4.25 4.87
C ALA A 445 -7.10 -4.62 6.37
N PHE A 446 -8.21 -5.15 6.88
CA PHE A 446 -8.40 -5.46 8.29
C PHE A 446 -7.34 -6.43 8.82
N ARG A 447 -6.74 -6.08 9.96
CA ARG A 447 -5.80 -6.91 10.70
C ARG A 447 -6.02 -6.69 12.20
N THR A 448 -5.93 -7.77 12.96
CA THR A 448 -5.99 -7.71 14.42
C THR A 448 -4.73 -7.04 14.97
N THR A 449 -4.89 -5.88 15.61
CA THR A 449 -3.81 -5.22 16.36
C THR A 449 -3.87 -5.59 17.84
N TYR A 450 -2.76 -5.45 18.58
CA TYR A 450 -2.71 -5.78 20.01
C TYR A 450 -3.63 -4.86 20.83
N ASN A 451 -3.60 -3.55 20.56
CA ASN A 451 -4.52 -2.58 21.17
C ASN A 451 -6.00 -2.92 20.90
N MET A 452 -6.36 -3.30 19.67
CA MET A 452 -7.73 -3.73 19.37
C MET A 452 -8.10 -4.98 20.18
N ALA A 453 -7.22 -5.98 20.23
CA ALA A 453 -7.48 -7.22 20.95
C ALA A 453 -7.75 -7.00 22.44
N VAL A 454 -6.93 -6.19 23.12
CA VAL A 454 -7.17 -5.89 24.55
C VAL A 454 -8.43 -5.04 24.76
N ASN A 455 -8.76 -4.11 23.84
CA ASN A 455 -9.98 -3.33 23.97
C ASN A 455 -11.24 -4.19 23.76
N LEU A 456 -11.20 -5.18 22.86
CA LEU A 456 -12.26 -6.16 22.68
C LEU A 456 -12.43 -7.04 23.93
N VAL A 457 -11.34 -7.60 24.47
CA VAL A 457 -11.36 -8.37 25.74
C VAL A 457 -11.93 -7.54 26.90
N ARG A 458 -11.60 -6.24 26.97
CA ARG A 458 -12.10 -5.35 28.02
C ARG A 458 -13.61 -5.12 27.97
N THR A 459 -14.18 -5.13 26.77
CA THR A 459 -15.54 -4.62 26.53
C THR A 459 -16.55 -5.69 26.17
N HIS A 460 -16.09 -6.86 25.72
CA HIS A 460 -16.92 -7.94 25.18
C HIS A 460 -16.48 -9.31 25.71
N SER A 461 -17.42 -10.25 25.74
CA SER A 461 -17.15 -11.66 25.97
C SER A 461 -16.40 -12.30 24.77
N PRO A 462 -15.81 -13.51 24.93
CA PRO A 462 -15.19 -14.23 23.83
C PRO A 462 -16.13 -14.49 22.65
N GLN A 463 -17.38 -14.84 22.94
CA GLN A 463 -18.40 -15.15 21.95
C GLN A 463 -18.81 -13.89 21.17
N GLU A 464 -19.06 -12.78 21.87
CA GLU A 464 -19.35 -11.49 21.24
C GLU A 464 -18.17 -11.01 20.39
N THR A 465 -16.94 -11.15 20.87
CA THR A 465 -15.74 -10.74 20.12
C THR A 465 -15.60 -11.51 18.82
N ARG A 466 -15.75 -12.85 18.84
CA ARG A 466 -15.74 -13.66 17.62
C ARG A 466 -16.87 -13.28 16.67
N HIS A 467 -18.05 -12.98 17.21
CA HIS A 467 -19.17 -12.49 16.42
C HIS A 467 -18.83 -11.17 15.72
N LEU A 468 -18.27 -10.18 16.43
CA LEU A 468 -17.85 -8.90 15.84
C LEU A 468 -16.79 -9.07 14.74
N LEU A 469 -15.80 -9.95 14.94
CA LEU A 469 -14.80 -10.23 13.91
C LEU A 469 -15.41 -10.89 12.67
N ASN A 470 -16.44 -11.73 12.84
CA ASN A 470 -17.17 -12.32 11.73
C ASN A 470 -17.99 -11.30 10.93
N LEU A 471 -18.31 -10.15 11.54
CA LEU A 471 -18.96 -9.02 10.88
C LEU A 471 -17.98 -8.12 10.12
N SER A 472 -16.66 -8.37 10.17
CA SER A 472 -15.66 -7.57 9.43
C SER A 472 -15.84 -7.65 7.91
N LEU A 473 -15.45 -6.58 7.21
CA LEU A 473 -15.47 -6.58 5.74
C LEU A 473 -14.50 -7.62 5.22
N ALA A 474 -13.35 -7.81 5.86
CA ALA A 474 -12.41 -8.89 5.53
C ALA A 474 -13.09 -10.26 5.52
N GLN A 475 -13.86 -10.60 6.57
CA GLN A 475 -14.57 -11.87 6.64
C GLN A 475 -15.71 -11.95 5.64
N TYR A 476 -16.45 -10.86 5.43
CA TYR A 476 -17.52 -10.79 4.43
C TYR A 476 -17.01 -11.06 3.01
N GLN A 477 -15.93 -10.38 2.61
CA GLN A 477 -15.29 -10.55 1.30
C GLN A 477 -14.66 -11.94 1.15
N ALA A 478 -14.05 -12.47 2.21
CA ALA A 478 -13.52 -13.83 2.21
C ALA A 478 -14.63 -14.86 2.01
N SER A 479 -15.75 -14.73 2.73
CA SER A 479 -16.90 -15.64 2.65
C SER A 479 -17.56 -15.61 1.26
N ARG A 480 -17.77 -14.42 0.68
CA ARG A 480 -18.26 -14.26 -0.69
C ARG A 480 -17.29 -14.86 -1.71
N GLY A 481 -15.98 -14.63 -1.51
CA GLY A 481 -14.92 -15.26 -2.30
C GLY A 481 -14.94 -16.79 -2.21
N VAL A 482 -15.23 -17.37 -1.04
CA VAL A 482 -15.40 -18.82 -0.86
C VAL A 482 -16.58 -19.33 -1.70
N VAL A 483 -17.72 -18.62 -1.73
CA VAL A 483 -18.87 -19.01 -2.56
C VAL A 483 -18.52 -19.00 -4.06
N GLU A 484 -17.80 -17.98 -4.54
CA GLU A 484 -17.33 -17.92 -5.93
C GLU A 484 -16.35 -19.05 -6.27
N VAL A 485 -15.42 -19.34 -5.35
CA VAL A 485 -14.48 -20.46 -5.47
C VAL A 485 -15.25 -21.79 -5.46
N GLN A 486 -16.28 -21.94 -4.62
CA GLN A 486 -17.10 -23.16 -4.54
C GLN A 486 -17.95 -23.37 -5.81
N ALA A 487 -18.49 -22.30 -6.39
CA ALA A 487 -19.17 -22.36 -7.68
C ALA A 487 -18.20 -22.77 -8.80
N ARG A 488 -16.96 -22.24 -8.77
CA ARG A 488 -15.89 -22.62 -9.70
C ARG A 488 -15.45 -24.06 -9.51
N ILE A 489 -15.30 -24.53 -8.27
CA ILE A 489 -15.03 -25.93 -7.89
C ILE A 489 -16.11 -26.82 -8.48
N THR A 490 -17.39 -26.50 -8.24
CA THR A 490 -18.53 -27.27 -8.77
C THR A 490 -18.49 -27.36 -10.30
N LYS A 491 -18.23 -26.25 -10.98
CA LYS A 491 -18.12 -26.22 -12.45
C LYS A 491 -16.92 -27.03 -12.96
N ARG A 492 -15.75 -26.89 -12.33
CA ARG A 492 -14.53 -27.61 -12.71
C ARG A 492 -14.61 -29.10 -12.38
N ARG A 493 -15.26 -29.48 -11.28
CA ARG A 493 -15.51 -30.86 -10.88
C ARG A 493 -16.39 -31.57 -11.89
N LYS A 494 -17.49 -30.95 -12.34
CA LYS A 494 -18.29 -31.49 -13.46
C LYS A 494 -17.49 -31.72 -14.75
N GLU A 495 -16.57 -30.80 -15.07
CA GLU A 495 -15.69 -30.97 -16.25
C GLU A 495 -14.68 -32.10 -16.04
N ALA A 496 -14.11 -32.24 -14.83
CA ALA A 496 -13.25 -33.35 -14.47
C ALA A 496 -14.00 -34.69 -14.56
N ASP A 497 -15.22 -34.77 -14.01
CA ASP A 497 -16.07 -35.97 -14.08
C ASP A 497 -16.37 -36.36 -15.53
N ARG A 498 -16.67 -35.37 -16.39
CA ARG A 498 -16.88 -35.60 -17.82
C ARG A 498 -15.61 -36.13 -18.51
N LEU A 499 -14.45 -35.54 -18.22
CA LEU A 499 -13.18 -36.00 -18.78
C LEU A 499 -12.79 -37.38 -18.26
N ARG A 500 -13.10 -37.70 -17.00
CA ARG A 500 -12.95 -39.05 -16.42
C ARG A 500 -13.86 -40.06 -17.11
N ALA A 501 -15.11 -39.71 -17.37
CA ALA A 501 -16.02 -40.56 -18.14
C ALA A 501 -15.49 -40.79 -19.58
N GLN A 502 -14.95 -39.76 -20.23
CA GLN A 502 -14.31 -39.88 -21.55
C GLN A 502 -13.00 -40.69 -21.53
N ALA A 503 -12.32 -40.74 -20.39
CA ALA A 503 -11.12 -41.55 -20.20
C ALA A 503 -11.42 -43.04 -20.02
N HIS A 504 -12.68 -43.41 -19.73
CA HIS A 504 -13.06 -44.79 -19.47
C HIS A 504 -12.81 -45.69 -20.70
N SER A 505 -12.17 -46.84 -20.46
CA SER A 505 -11.95 -47.88 -21.45
C SER A 505 -12.70 -49.14 -21.05
N ASP A 506 -13.61 -49.61 -21.92
CA ASP A 506 -14.28 -50.91 -21.76
C ASP A 506 -13.28 -52.07 -21.89
N PHE A 507 -12.08 -51.80 -22.41
CA PHE A 507 -11.04 -52.80 -22.60
C PHE A 507 -10.21 -53.01 -21.34
N GLY A 508 -10.15 -52.08 -20.37
CA GLY A 508 -9.43 -52.26 -19.11
C GLY A 508 -9.21 -50.97 -18.32
N ASP A 509 -8.44 -51.03 -17.23
CA ASP A 509 -8.13 -49.86 -16.40
C ASP A 509 -7.14 -48.91 -17.12
N ILE A 510 -7.64 -47.73 -17.52
CA ILE A 510 -6.85 -46.70 -18.19
C ILE A 510 -5.76 -46.12 -17.27
N ASP A 511 -5.99 -46.04 -15.97
CA ASP A 511 -5.06 -45.48 -14.99
C ASP A 511 -3.96 -46.48 -14.62
N ASP A 512 -4.27 -47.79 -14.58
CA ASP A 512 -3.25 -48.84 -14.54
C ASP A 512 -2.36 -48.81 -15.80
N TYR A 513 -2.97 -48.70 -16.99
CA TYR A 513 -2.21 -48.56 -18.25
C TYR A 513 -1.31 -47.31 -18.23
N ARG A 514 -1.82 -46.19 -17.72
CA ARG A 514 -1.06 -44.94 -17.61
C ARG A 514 0.14 -45.08 -16.69
N ARG A 515 -0.08 -45.55 -15.46
CA ARG A 515 0.99 -45.74 -14.46
C ARG A 515 2.10 -46.66 -14.96
N ARG A 516 1.73 -47.72 -15.70
CA ARG A 516 2.70 -48.71 -16.20
C ARG A 516 3.41 -48.29 -17.49
N PHE A 517 2.70 -47.66 -18.42
CA PHE A 517 3.18 -47.54 -19.82
C PHE A 517 3.16 -46.12 -20.39
N VAL A 518 2.46 -45.17 -19.78
CA VAL A 518 2.43 -43.78 -20.22
C VAL A 518 3.43 -42.99 -19.38
N ARG A 519 4.43 -42.44 -20.04
CA ARG A 519 5.40 -41.53 -19.40
C ARG A 519 4.73 -40.20 -19.13
N ASP A 520 4.08 -40.06 -17.98
CA ASP A 520 3.60 -38.77 -17.52
C ASP A 520 4.67 -38.10 -16.63
N PRO A 521 5.18 -36.91 -16.97
CA PRO A 521 6.09 -36.15 -16.11
C PRO A 521 5.49 -35.73 -14.76
N GLY A 522 4.22 -36.08 -14.50
CA GLY A 522 3.40 -35.58 -13.40
C GLY A 522 3.42 -36.42 -12.11
N GLU A 523 3.92 -37.65 -12.14
CA GLU A 523 4.18 -38.50 -10.95
C GLU A 523 5.65 -38.36 -10.49
N ARG A 524 6.15 -37.14 -10.55
CA ARG A 524 7.53 -36.85 -10.19
C ARG A 524 7.64 -36.67 -8.68
N ASP A 525 8.19 -37.65 -7.98
CA ASP A 525 8.66 -37.43 -6.61
C ASP A 525 9.91 -36.56 -6.63
N ARG A 526 9.69 -35.24 -6.67
CA ARG A 526 10.76 -34.23 -6.68
C ARG A 526 11.69 -34.41 -5.49
N GLY A 527 11.17 -34.81 -4.33
CA GLY A 527 11.96 -35.05 -3.11
C GLY A 527 12.92 -36.23 -3.28
N ALA A 528 12.43 -37.36 -3.79
CA ALA A 528 13.28 -38.52 -4.07
C ALA A 528 14.32 -38.26 -5.17
N ILE A 529 13.97 -37.50 -6.22
CA ILE A 529 14.90 -37.13 -7.29
C ILE A 529 15.98 -36.20 -6.77
N GLU A 530 15.60 -35.18 -6.02
CA GLU A 530 16.56 -34.24 -5.45
C GLU A 530 17.48 -34.92 -4.45
N ALA A 531 16.96 -35.84 -3.62
CA ALA A 531 17.77 -36.69 -2.74
C ALA A 531 18.72 -37.61 -3.52
N SER A 532 18.31 -38.14 -4.69
CA SER A 532 19.19 -38.96 -5.54
C SER A 532 20.33 -38.13 -6.16
N LEU A 533 20.03 -36.91 -6.62
CA LEU A 533 21.03 -36.00 -7.18
C LEU A 533 22.03 -35.51 -6.13
N MET A 534 21.59 -35.35 -4.88
CA MET A 534 22.48 -35.04 -3.74
C MET A 534 23.50 -36.14 -3.44
N ARG A 535 23.18 -37.40 -3.75
CA ARG A 535 24.06 -38.55 -3.48
C ARG A 535 25.13 -38.74 -4.54
N LEU A 536 24.95 -38.18 -5.73
CA LEU A 536 25.89 -38.30 -6.85
C LEU A 536 27.19 -37.54 -6.61
N ARG A 537 28.28 -38.13 -7.05
CA ARG A 537 29.64 -37.58 -6.98
C ARG A 537 30.28 -37.55 -8.36
N PRO A 538 31.22 -36.64 -8.61
CA PRO A 538 32.00 -36.69 -9.83
C PRO A 538 32.69 -38.04 -10.01
N GLY A 539 32.61 -38.61 -11.21
CA GLY A 539 33.06 -39.96 -11.52
C GLY A 539 31.94 -41.00 -11.51
N ASP A 540 30.80 -40.73 -10.88
CA ASP A 540 29.67 -41.66 -10.91
C ASP A 540 29.10 -41.80 -12.32
N VAL A 541 28.88 -43.03 -12.74
CA VAL A 541 28.10 -43.36 -13.93
C VAL A 541 26.73 -43.83 -13.46
N ALA A 542 25.71 -43.06 -13.82
CA ALA A 542 24.34 -43.25 -13.36
C ALA A 542 23.34 -43.20 -14.52
N TRP A 543 22.17 -43.78 -14.30
CA TRP A 543 21.03 -43.59 -15.19
C TRP A 543 20.32 -42.26 -14.89
N PHE A 544 20.21 -41.45 -15.93
CA PHE A 544 19.40 -40.23 -15.95
C PHE A 544 18.21 -40.48 -16.87
N ASP A 545 17.09 -40.88 -16.27
CA ASP A 545 15.95 -41.49 -16.95
C ASP A 545 16.36 -42.74 -17.76
N ASP A 546 16.41 -42.63 -19.09
CA ASP A 546 16.77 -43.73 -19.99
C ASP A 546 18.19 -43.63 -20.55
N LYS A 547 19.02 -42.71 -20.03
CA LYS A 547 20.33 -42.43 -20.60
C LYS A 547 21.41 -42.59 -19.54
N PRO A 548 22.40 -43.48 -19.75
CA PRO A 548 23.54 -43.55 -18.87
C PRO A 548 24.42 -42.32 -19.10
N GLY A 549 24.85 -41.69 -18.01
CA GLY A 549 25.69 -40.51 -18.04
C GLY A 549 26.75 -40.54 -16.94
N LEU A 550 27.90 -39.95 -17.24
CA LEU A 550 29.00 -39.75 -16.30
C LEU A 550 28.87 -38.38 -15.65
N VAL A 551 28.85 -38.35 -14.33
CA VAL A 551 28.82 -37.12 -13.54
C VAL A 551 30.18 -36.47 -13.58
N LEU A 552 30.25 -35.23 -14.08
CA LEU A 552 31.47 -34.44 -14.12
C LEU A 552 31.57 -33.45 -12.97
N SER A 553 30.45 -32.91 -12.48
CA SER A 553 30.46 -32.05 -11.28
C SER A 553 29.08 -31.96 -10.62
N THR A 554 29.06 -31.73 -9.31
CA THR A 554 27.84 -31.48 -8.52
C THR A 554 27.95 -30.12 -7.83
N SER A 555 26.83 -29.41 -7.69
CA SER A 555 26.78 -28.10 -7.00
C SER A 555 25.44 -27.90 -6.29
N VAL A 556 25.48 -27.39 -5.06
CA VAL A 556 24.29 -27.08 -4.24
C VAL A 556 24.04 -25.58 -4.26
N ARG A 557 22.80 -25.15 -4.48
CA ARG A 557 22.37 -23.73 -4.51
C ARG A 557 21.10 -23.54 -3.68
N ALA A 558 20.73 -22.28 -3.39
CA ALA A 558 19.50 -21.95 -2.66
C ALA A 558 18.20 -22.49 -3.31
N LYS A 559 18.23 -22.85 -4.60
CA LYS A 559 17.10 -23.43 -5.36
C LYS A 559 17.24 -24.95 -5.62
N GLY A 560 18.17 -25.64 -4.95
CA GLY A 560 18.38 -27.09 -5.07
C GLY A 560 19.73 -27.52 -5.66
N VAL A 561 19.84 -28.79 -6.03
CA VAL A 561 21.09 -29.40 -6.56
C VAL A 561 21.16 -29.39 -8.09
N LYS A 562 22.34 -29.07 -8.62
CA LYS A 562 22.66 -29.07 -10.05
C LYS A 562 23.86 -29.96 -10.35
N VAL A 563 23.69 -30.90 -11.29
CA VAL A 563 24.69 -31.91 -11.67
C VAL A 563 25.05 -31.77 -13.15
N LYS A 564 26.34 -31.63 -13.49
CA LYS A 564 26.81 -31.69 -14.89
C LYS A 564 27.09 -33.14 -15.28
N VAL A 565 26.49 -33.56 -16.39
CA VAL A 565 26.52 -34.95 -16.87
C VAL A 565 26.98 -35.00 -18.32
N LEU A 566 27.94 -35.88 -18.61
CA LEU A 566 28.38 -36.25 -19.95
C LEU A 566 27.69 -37.55 -20.38
N PHE A 567 27.04 -37.54 -21.54
CA PHE A 567 26.37 -38.72 -22.10
C PHE A 567 27.24 -39.42 -23.16
N GLY A 568 26.97 -40.69 -23.42
CA GLY A 568 27.71 -41.51 -24.40
C GLY A 568 27.69 -40.96 -25.85
N ASN A 569 26.72 -40.10 -26.19
CA ASN A 569 26.67 -39.36 -27.46
C ASN A 569 27.48 -38.04 -27.46
N ARG A 570 28.32 -37.83 -26.43
CA ARG A 570 29.12 -36.62 -26.19
C ARG A 570 28.32 -35.37 -25.82
N ALA A 571 27.02 -35.49 -25.56
CA ALA A 571 26.23 -34.37 -25.06
C ALA A 571 26.61 -34.07 -23.61
N LEU A 572 26.91 -32.80 -23.32
CA LEU A 572 27.09 -32.29 -21.98
C LEU A 572 25.82 -31.55 -21.55
N ARG A 573 25.20 -31.95 -20.44
CA ARG A 573 24.00 -31.28 -19.90
C ARG A 573 24.17 -30.99 -18.42
N ALA A 574 23.53 -29.93 -17.95
CA ALA A 574 23.50 -29.60 -16.54
C ALA A 574 22.07 -29.81 -16.03
N LEU A 575 21.87 -30.90 -15.28
CA LEU A 575 20.57 -31.38 -14.84
C LEU A 575 20.24 -30.86 -13.45
N THR A 576 18.97 -30.58 -13.21
CA THR A 576 18.40 -30.30 -11.89
C THR A 576 17.30 -31.31 -11.59
N ALA A 577 16.80 -31.30 -10.36
CA ALA A 577 15.61 -32.06 -9.99
C ALA A 577 14.40 -31.72 -10.87
N ASP A 578 14.40 -30.57 -11.59
CA ASP A 578 13.36 -30.16 -12.55
C ASP A 578 13.53 -30.73 -13.96
N GLU A 579 14.65 -31.38 -14.27
CA GLU A 579 14.94 -31.94 -15.61
C GLU A 579 14.81 -33.48 -15.74
N LEU A 580 14.66 -34.22 -14.64
CA LEU A 580 14.53 -35.69 -14.59
C LEU A 580 13.14 -36.22 -14.23
N VAL A 581 12.68 -37.29 -14.87
CA VAL A 581 11.39 -37.92 -14.53
C VAL A 581 11.54 -38.94 -13.38
N ARG A 582 12.70 -39.59 -13.27
CA ARG A 582 13.01 -40.60 -12.24
C ARG A 582 14.22 -40.20 -11.39
N ALA A 583 14.30 -40.78 -10.19
CA ALA A 583 15.50 -40.67 -9.36
C ALA A 583 16.70 -41.29 -10.11
N ALA A 584 17.85 -40.63 -10.05
CA ALA A 584 19.07 -41.13 -10.68
C ALA A 584 19.57 -42.37 -9.92
N SER A 585 19.90 -43.45 -10.64
CA SER A 585 20.47 -44.67 -10.06
C SER A 585 21.94 -44.77 -10.45
N THR A 586 22.83 -44.75 -9.45
CA THR A 586 24.27 -44.96 -9.66
C THR A 586 24.53 -46.43 -9.92
N GLU A 587 25.18 -46.75 -11.05
CA GLU A 587 25.54 -48.13 -11.42
C GLU A 587 26.99 -48.45 -11.08
N THR A 588 27.88 -47.51 -11.38
CA THR A 588 29.32 -47.70 -11.19
C THR A 588 30.02 -46.36 -11.03
N HIS A 589 31.32 -46.41 -10.77
CA HIS A 589 32.17 -45.24 -10.62
C HIS A 589 33.38 -45.37 -11.55
N LEU A 590 33.61 -44.36 -12.38
CA LEU A 590 34.74 -44.26 -13.28
C LEU A 590 35.73 -43.24 -12.70
N ALA A 591 36.95 -43.70 -12.42
CA ALA A 591 38.03 -42.79 -12.03
C ALA A 591 38.27 -41.76 -13.14
N LEU A 592 38.24 -40.48 -12.75
CA LEU A 592 38.46 -39.33 -13.62
C LEU A 592 39.95 -38.99 -13.67
N ASP A 593 40.79 -39.98 -13.98
CA ASP A 593 42.24 -39.82 -14.01
C ASP A 593 42.64 -38.81 -15.11
N GLY A 594 43.34 -37.74 -14.72
CA GLY A 594 43.71 -36.64 -15.62
C GLY A 594 42.58 -35.64 -15.91
N VAL A 595 41.43 -35.75 -15.23
CA VAL A 595 40.30 -34.82 -15.35
C VAL A 595 40.06 -34.14 -14.00
N SER A 596 40.58 -32.92 -13.85
CA SER A 596 40.38 -32.14 -12.63
C SER A 596 38.91 -31.76 -12.48
N VAL A 597 38.22 -32.42 -11.55
CA VAL A 597 36.90 -31.99 -11.10
C VAL A 597 37.07 -31.04 -9.93
N THR A 598 36.56 -29.81 -10.10
CA THR A 598 36.62 -28.75 -9.11
C THR A 598 36.04 -29.19 -7.75
N GLY A 599 36.92 -29.41 -6.78
CA GLY A 599 36.71 -29.15 -5.37
C GLY A 599 37.47 -27.88 -4.97
N HIS A 600 36.75 -26.91 -4.41
CA HIS A 600 37.11 -25.69 -3.67
C HIS A 600 38.45 -24.91 -3.79
N GLN A 601 39.46 -25.22 -4.61
CA GLN A 601 40.72 -24.44 -4.66
C GLN A 601 41.35 -24.26 -6.06
N GLY A 602 40.63 -23.59 -6.97
CA GLY A 602 41.24 -22.54 -7.79
C GLY A 602 42.39 -22.84 -8.77
N GLN A 603 42.42 -23.97 -9.49
CA GLN A 603 43.09 -24.04 -10.81
C GLN A 603 42.15 -24.60 -11.87
N ILE A 604 42.07 -23.89 -13.01
CA ILE A 604 41.14 -24.12 -14.12
C ILE A 604 41.86 -24.89 -15.23
N ILE A 605 41.32 -26.04 -15.62
CA ILE A 605 41.56 -26.60 -16.96
C ILE A 605 40.20 -26.81 -17.62
N ASP A 606 40.14 -26.43 -18.89
CA ASP A 606 38.97 -26.25 -19.73
C ASP A 606 38.09 -27.51 -19.82
N GLN A 607 36.77 -27.36 -19.59
CA GLN A 607 35.76 -28.40 -19.83
C GLN A 607 35.57 -28.73 -21.33
N GLY A 608 36.56 -28.36 -22.14
CA GLY A 608 36.49 -28.22 -23.58
C GLY A 608 37.46 -29.09 -24.35
N ASP A 609 38.36 -29.90 -23.75
CA ASP A 609 39.19 -30.82 -24.55
C ASP A 609 38.30 -31.91 -25.18
N PRO A 610 38.02 -31.81 -26.50
CA PRO A 610 37.07 -32.71 -27.15
C PRO A 610 37.62 -34.13 -27.25
N ARG A 611 38.93 -34.34 -27.04
CA ARG A 611 39.56 -35.67 -27.05
C ARG A 611 39.25 -36.43 -25.77
N VAL A 612 39.38 -35.78 -24.61
CA VAL A 612 39.09 -36.37 -23.30
C VAL A 612 37.60 -36.67 -23.15
N LEU A 613 36.73 -35.71 -23.50
CA LEU A 613 35.27 -35.93 -23.47
C LEU A 613 34.83 -37.05 -24.43
N ARG A 614 35.50 -37.19 -25.58
CA ARG A 614 35.23 -38.27 -26.53
C ARG A 614 35.65 -39.64 -25.98
N GLU A 615 36.80 -39.71 -25.30
CA GLU A 615 37.27 -40.93 -24.67
C GLU A 615 36.34 -41.36 -23.52
N LEU A 616 35.94 -40.43 -22.65
CA LEU A 616 35.00 -40.69 -21.56
C LEU A 616 33.62 -41.11 -22.08
N ALA A 617 33.10 -40.45 -23.12
CA ALA A 617 31.85 -40.85 -23.75
C ALA A 617 31.93 -42.27 -24.35
N HIS A 618 33.07 -42.63 -24.97
CA HIS A 618 33.31 -44.01 -25.43
C HIS A 618 33.41 -45.01 -24.27
N LYS A 619 34.01 -44.64 -23.13
CA LYS A 619 34.05 -45.48 -21.92
C LYS A 619 32.63 -45.76 -21.41
N ILE A 620 31.76 -44.74 -21.34
CA ILE A 620 30.34 -44.91 -20.96
C ILE A 620 29.64 -45.92 -21.86
N VAL A 621 29.82 -45.83 -23.19
CA VAL A 621 29.20 -46.75 -24.15
C VAL A 621 29.73 -48.18 -24.00
N ARG A 622 31.00 -48.35 -23.62
CA ARG A 622 31.63 -49.67 -23.43
C ARG A 622 31.23 -50.39 -22.15
N LEU A 623 30.70 -49.68 -21.15
CA LEU A 623 30.32 -50.27 -19.85
C LEU A 623 29.17 -51.29 -19.94
N LYS A 624 28.48 -51.40 -21.09
CA LYS A 624 27.36 -52.35 -21.31
C LYS A 624 26.38 -52.39 -20.12
N LEU A 625 26.06 -51.22 -19.59
CA LEU A 625 25.15 -51.09 -18.45
C LEU A 625 23.79 -51.69 -18.81
N GLU A 626 23.29 -52.57 -17.96
CA GLU A 626 21.94 -53.08 -18.09
C GLU A 626 20.96 -51.93 -17.88
N ARG A 627 20.09 -51.73 -18.87
CA ARG A 627 19.08 -50.66 -18.80
C ARG A 627 18.15 -50.97 -17.64
N PRO A 628 17.84 -50.01 -16.76
CA PRO A 628 16.86 -50.23 -15.70
C PRO A 628 15.56 -50.73 -16.34
N PRO A 629 14.88 -51.70 -15.72
CA PRO A 629 13.74 -52.38 -16.33
C PRO A 629 12.73 -51.35 -16.82
N SER A 630 12.61 -51.25 -18.14
CA SER A 630 11.44 -50.68 -18.79
C SER A 630 10.52 -51.84 -19.13
N PRO A 631 9.21 -51.76 -18.86
CA PRO A 631 8.30 -52.84 -19.19
C PRO A 631 8.48 -53.22 -20.68
N PRO A 632 8.70 -54.50 -21.00
CA PRO A 632 8.94 -54.93 -22.36
C PRO A 632 7.76 -54.55 -23.28
N PRO A 633 7.99 -54.28 -24.58
CA PRO A 633 6.92 -53.93 -25.52
C PRO A 633 5.76 -54.93 -25.53
N SER A 634 6.07 -56.21 -25.29
CA SER A 634 5.10 -57.29 -25.17
C SER A 634 4.10 -57.09 -24.02
N GLU A 635 4.52 -56.56 -22.87
CA GLU A 635 3.61 -56.30 -21.75
C GLU A 635 2.67 -55.14 -22.07
N ARG A 636 3.17 -54.12 -22.77
CA ARG A 636 2.36 -52.97 -23.19
C ARG A 636 1.31 -53.39 -24.22
N GLU A 637 1.64 -54.28 -25.15
CA GLU A 637 0.72 -54.82 -26.16
C GLU A 637 -0.26 -55.85 -25.57
N GLN A 638 0.13 -56.55 -24.50
CA GLN A 638 -0.72 -57.49 -23.78
C GLN A 638 -1.72 -56.80 -22.85
N HIS A 639 -1.45 -55.56 -22.42
CA HIS A 639 -2.38 -54.85 -21.55
C HIS A 639 -3.73 -54.63 -22.27
N PRO A 640 -4.86 -54.97 -21.65
CA PRO A 640 -6.16 -54.90 -22.31
C PRO A 640 -6.49 -53.54 -22.96
N CYS A 641 -6.19 -52.41 -22.29
CA CYS A 641 -6.32 -51.05 -22.84
C CYS A 641 -5.53 -50.78 -24.14
N ALA A 642 -4.47 -51.54 -24.43
CA ALA A 642 -3.70 -51.36 -25.68
C ALA A 642 -4.50 -51.72 -26.93
N LYS A 643 -5.59 -52.49 -26.76
CA LYS A 643 -6.53 -52.88 -27.82
C LYS A 643 -7.65 -51.86 -28.03
N ASP A 644 -7.70 -50.81 -27.22
CA ASP A 644 -8.72 -49.76 -27.33
C ASP A 644 -8.41 -48.86 -28.56
N PRO A 645 -9.30 -48.78 -29.56
CA PRO A 645 -9.07 -47.99 -30.77
C PRO A 645 -8.93 -46.48 -30.49
N ASP A 646 -9.53 -46.00 -29.40
CA ASP A 646 -9.53 -44.60 -28.99
C ASP A 646 -8.54 -44.33 -27.84
N LEU A 647 -7.62 -45.27 -27.56
CA LEU A 647 -6.69 -45.20 -26.42
C LEU A 647 -6.00 -43.84 -26.31
N LYS A 648 -5.52 -43.27 -27.42
CA LYS A 648 -4.82 -41.96 -27.42
C LYS A 648 -5.73 -40.82 -26.96
N PHE A 649 -7.00 -40.83 -27.37
CA PHE A 649 -7.99 -39.85 -26.94
C PHE A 649 -8.29 -40.02 -25.44
N LYS A 650 -8.54 -41.25 -25.00
CA LYS A 650 -8.81 -41.59 -23.59
C LYS A 650 -7.66 -41.20 -22.66
N LEU A 651 -6.42 -41.43 -23.08
CA LEU A 651 -5.22 -41.00 -22.38
C LEU A 651 -5.10 -39.48 -22.26
N THR A 652 -5.50 -38.74 -23.31
CA THR A 652 -5.50 -37.27 -23.30
C THR A 652 -6.60 -36.72 -22.39
N ALA A 653 -7.77 -37.36 -22.39
CA ALA A 653 -8.88 -37.06 -21.49
C ALA A 653 -8.49 -37.30 -20.02
N ALA A 654 -7.89 -38.46 -19.71
CA ALA A 654 -7.40 -38.81 -18.39
C ALA A 654 -6.37 -37.80 -17.86
N LYS A 655 -5.40 -37.40 -18.69
CA LYS A 655 -4.41 -36.38 -18.35
C LYS A 655 -5.03 -35.00 -18.12
N SER A 656 -6.05 -34.65 -18.90
CA SER A 656 -6.77 -33.39 -18.74
C SER A 656 -7.60 -33.38 -17.45
N ALA A 657 -8.20 -34.52 -17.08
CA ALA A 657 -8.90 -34.71 -15.81
C ALA A 657 -7.95 -34.52 -14.62
N ASP A 658 -6.80 -35.21 -14.58
CA ASP A 658 -5.83 -35.08 -13.49
C ASP A 658 -5.35 -33.63 -13.28
N ARG A 659 -5.18 -32.87 -14.38
CA ARG A 659 -4.80 -31.46 -14.31
C ARG A 659 -5.90 -30.65 -13.61
N ILE A 660 -7.16 -30.86 -13.98
CA ILE A 660 -8.29 -30.16 -13.37
C ILE A 660 -8.47 -30.60 -11.92
N GLU A 661 -8.28 -31.88 -11.59
CA GLU A 661 -8.35 -32.39 -10.21
C GLU A 661 -7.28 -31.75 -9.32
N ARG A 662 -6.03 -31.60 -9.79
CA ARG A 662 -4.99 -30.84 -9.05
C ARG A 662 -5.35 -29.37 -8.88
N GLU A 663 -5.98 -28.76 -9.89
CA GLU A 663 -6.51 -27.40 -9.77
C GLU A 663 -7.65 -27.33 -8.74
N LEU A 664 -8.50 -28.37 -8.67
CA LEU A 664 -9.57 -28.47 -7.66
C LEU A 664 -9.00 -28.58 -6.25
N ASP A 665 -8.02 -29.45 -6.02
CA ASP A 665 -7.37 -29.59 -4.70
C ASP A 665 -6.76 -28.25 -4.24
N GLN A 666 -6.15 -27.50 -5.16
CA GLN A 666 -5.61 -26.17 -4.86
C GLN A 666 -6.70 -25.14 -4.56
N LEU A 667 -7.83 -25.19 -5.28
CA LEU A 667 -8.97 -24.30 -5.07
C LEU A 667 -9.68 -24.61 -3.75
N GLU A 668 -9.84 -25.89 -3.41
CA GLU A 668 -10.45 -26.36 -2.15
C GLU A 668 -9.60 -25.96 -0.96
N ALA A 669 -8.30 -26.27 -0.99
CA ALA A 669 -7.38 -25.84 0.05
C ALA A 669 -7.31 -24.31 0.20
N ARG A 670 -7.55 -23.55 -0.88
CA ARG A 670 -7.65 -22.08 -0.83
C ARG A 670 -8.96 -21.61 -0.20
N ALA A 671 -10.09 -22.26 -0.50
CA ALA A 671 -11.38 -21.95 0.09
C ALA A 671 -11.36 -22.17 1.62
N ASP A 672 -10.84 -23.32 2.06
CA ASP A 672 -10.75 -23.68 3.49
C ASP A 672 -9.83 -22.72 4.27
N ARG A 673 -8.76 -22.25 3.64
CA ARG A 673 -7.88 -21.25 4.25
C ARG A 673 -8.53 -19.88 4.35
N ALA A 674 -9.35 -19.49 3.38
CA ALA A 674 -9.99 -18.18 3.35
C ALA A 674 -11.13 -18.05 4.38
N ALA A 675 -11.77 -19.15 4.77
CA ALA A 675 -12.97 -19.14 5.62
C ALA A 675 -12.74 -18.69 7.08
N GLU A 676 -11.53 -18.81 7.65
CA GLU A 676 -11.29 -18.54 9.09
C GLU A 676 -10.08 -17.62 9.36
N VAL A 677 -9.65 -16.81 8.39
CA VAL A 677 -8.39 -16.05 8.49
C VAL A 677 -8.39 -15.03 9.63
N VAL A 678 -9.52 -14.33 9.85
CA VAL A 678 -9.57 -13.23 10.83
C VAL A 678 -9.63 -13.77 12.26
N SER A 679 -10.51 -14.74 12.53
CA SER A 679 -10.68 -15.30 13.88
C SER A 679 -9.46 -16.06 14.37
N ARG A 680 -8.82 -16.89 13.52
CA ARG A 680 -7.59 -17.61 13.91
C ARG A 680 -6.46 -16.63 14.28
N ARG A 681 -6.24 -15.60 13.45
CA ARG A 681 -5.25 -14.56 13.74
C ARG A 681 -5.53 -13.83 15.05
N PHE A 682 -6.80 -13.61 15.36
CA PHE A 682 -7.17 -13.03 16.64
C PHE A 682 -6.84 -13.96 17.82
N ASP A 683 -7.16 -15.25 17.71
CA ASP A 683 -6.80 -16.24 18.74
C ASP A 683 -5.27 -16.33 18.91
N ASP A 684 -4.48 -16.26 17.83
CA ASP A 684 -3.00 -16.22 17.88
C ASP A 684 -2.48 -14.98 18.63
N VAL A 685 -3.12 -13.83 18.44
CA VAL A 685 -2.82 -12.58 19.17
C VAL A 685 -3.15 -12.72 20.65
N ILE A 686 -4.32 -13.26 21.01
CA ILE A 686 -4.70 -13.49 22.41
C ILE A 686 -3.72 -14.45 23.09
N ALA A 687 -3.35 -15.55 22.42
CA ALA A 687 -2.37 -16.50 22.96
C ALA A 687 -1.00 -15.83 23.21
N LEU A 688 -0.55 -14.93 22.33
CA LEU A 688 0.67 -14.15 22.58
C LEU A 688 0.51 -13.23 23.80
N LEU A 689 -0.61 -12.50 23.89
CA LEU A 689 -0.89 -11.58 24.99
C LEU A 689 -1.02 -12.30 26.34
N GLU A 690 -1.55 -13.52 26.37
CA GLU A 690 -1.57 -14.38 27.56
C GLU A 690 -0.16 -14.77 27.99
N ARG A 691 0.69 -15.22 27.06
CA ARG A 691 2.10 -15.56 27.35
C ARG A 691 2.90 -14.38 27.90
N TRP A 692 2.61 -13.17 27.45
CA TRP A 692 3.25 -11.93 27.92
C TRP A 692 2.58 -11.31 29.15
N GLY A 693 1.51 -11.93 29.67
CA GLY A 693 0.83 -11.53 30.90
C GLY A 693 -0.04 -10.27 30.77
N TYR A 694 -0.57 -9.98 29.57
CA TYR A 694 -1.51 -8.88 29.33
C TYR A 694 -2.97 -9.33 29.48
N VAL A 695 -3.25 -10.60 29.22
CA VAL A 695 -4.58 -11.21 29.35
C VAL A 695 -4.47 -12.47 30.21
N THR A 696 -5.47 -12.73 31.04
CA THR A 696 -5.60 -13.98 31.80
C THR A 696 -7.08 -14.27 31.98
N ASP A 697 -7.52 -15.49 31.65
CA ASP A 697 -8.93 -15.91 31.76
C ASP A 697 -9.92 -14.92 31.10
N TRP A 698 -9.56 -14.39 29.93
CA TRP A 698 -10.32 -13.36 29.21
C TRP A 698 -10.54 -12.06 30.03
N GLN A 699 -9.60 -11.74 30.92
CA GLN A 699 -9.59 -10.47 31.65
C GLN A 699 -8.26 -9.77 31.43
N LEU A 700 -8.30 -8.44 31.38
CA LEU A 700 -7.09 -7.65 31.29
C LEU A 700 -6.36 -7.64 32.63
N THR A 701 -5.06 -7.92 32.60
CA THR A 701 -4.17 -7.64 33.72
C THR A 701 -3.90 -6.12 33.80
N PRO A 702 -3.24 -5.60 34.85
CA PRO A 702 -2.80 -4.20 34.87
C PRO A 702 -1.96 -3.80 33.64
N ARG A 703 -1.17 -4.74 33.09
CA ARG A 703 -0.42 -4.54 31.84
C ARG A 703 -1.35 -4.46 30.63
N GLY A 704 -2.37 -5.33 30.59
CA GLY A 704 -3.44 -5.30 29.58
C GLY A 704 -4.18 -3.96 29.57
N VAL A 705 -4.50 -3.42 30.76
CA VAL A 705 -5.14 -2.10 30.89
C VAL A 705 -4.24 -1.00 30.36
N LEU A 706 -2.93 -1.03 30.66
CA LEU A 706 -1.96 -0.09 30.10
C LEU A 706 -1.95 -0.16 28.56
N LEU A 707 -1.79 -1.36 27.98
CA LEU A 707 -1.78 -1.57 26.53
C LEU A 707 -3.05 -1.06 25.84
N SER A 708 -4.21 -1.18 26.50
CA SER A 708 -5.48 -0.69 25.95
C SER A 708 -5.54 0.83 25.76
N ARG A 709 -4.59 1.56 26.36
CA ARG A 709 -4.46 3.01 26.30
C ARG A 709 -3.23 3.49 25.52
N VAL A 710 -2.46 2.56 24.95
CA VAL A 710 -1.31 2.86 24.07
C VAL A 710 -1.77 2.77 22.61
N PHE A 711 -1.67 3.88 21.89
CA PHE A 711 -2.02 4.01 20.48
C PHE A 711 -0.74 4.27 19.68
N HIS A 712 -0.07 3.20 19.27
CA HIS A 712 1.19 3.26 18.54
C HIS A 712 1.34 2.02 17.63
N GLU A 713 2.14 2.10 16.56
CA GLU A 713 2.38 0.94 15.67
C GLU A 713 3.09 -0.23 16.36
N CYS A 714 3.93 0.09 17.35
CA CYS A 714 4.62 -0.86 18.24
C CYS A 714 4.01 -0.81 19.65
N ASP A 715 2.68 -0.75 19.75
CA ASP A 715 1.92 -0.63 21.01
C ASP A 715 2.35 -1.63 22.10
N LEU A 716 2.53 -2.92 21.76
CA LEU A 716 2.96 -3.95 22.72
C LEU A 716 4.38 -3.72 23.24
N LEU A 717 5.32 -3.30 22.37
CA LEU A 717 6.70 -2.99 22.79
C LEU A 717 6.74 -1.75 23.70
N VAL A 718 5.95 -0.71 23.36
CA VAL A 718 5.83 0.49 24.18
C VAL A 718 5.23 0.15 25.54
N ALA A 719 4.11 -0.58 25.57
CA ALA A 719 3.44 -1.00 26.80
C ALA A 719 4.37 -1.86 27.67
N GLU A 720 5.14 -2.75 27.06
CA GLU A 720 6.13 -3.58 27.76
C GLU A 720 7.21 -2.72 28.40
N SER A 721 7.73 -1.74 27.66
CA SER A 721 8.80 -0.85 28.13
C SER A 721 8.35 0.03 29.30
N VAL A 722 7.11 0.53 29.23
CA VAL A 722 6.49 1.28 30.34
C VAL A 722 6.25 0.36 31.54
N ALA A 723 5.66 -0.81 31.32
CA ALA A 723 5.31 -1.75 32.39
C ALA A 723 6.55 -2.34 33.10
N SER A 724 7.67 -2.50 32.40
CA SER A 724 8.93 -3.00 32.97
C SER A 724 9.78 -1.91 33.61
N GLY A 725 9.31 -0.65 33.66
CA GLY A 725 10.05 0.47 34.24
C GLY A 725 11.29 0.88 33.44
N LEU A 726 11.35 0.61 32.12
CA LEU A 726 12.49 1.05 31.30
C LEU A 726 12.57 2.58 31.18
N LEU A 727 11.44 3.25 31.31
CA LEU A 727 11.32 4.71 31.24
C LEU A 727 11.53 5.38 32.61
N ASP A 728 11.64 4.61 33.68
CA ASP A 728 11.76 5.12 35.03
C ASP A 728 13.17 5.66 35.31
N ASP A 729 13.25 6.64 36.21
CA ASP A 729 14.46 7.34 36.64
C ASP A 729 15.22 8.05 35.50
N LEU A 730 14.53 8.39 34.41
CA LEU A 730 15.01 9.27 33.36
C LEU A 730 14.54 10.70 33.63
N ASP A 731 15.46 11.66 33.55
CA ASP A 731 15.09 13.08 33.54
C ASP A 731 14.27 13.42 32.27
N PRO A 732 13.55 14.55 32.24
CA PRO A 732 12.66 14.87 31.12
C PRO A 732 13.33 14.84 29.74
N THR A 733 14.59 15.27 29.62
CA THR A 733 15.28 15.24 28.33
C THR A 733 15.70 13.82 27.96
N SER A 734 16.28 13.07 28.90
CA SER A 734 16.63 11.66 28.65
C SER A 734 15.40 10.82 28.32
N LEU A 735 14.26 11.10 28.94
CA LEU A 735 12.99 10.44 28.66
C LEU A 735 12.51 10.75 27.23
N ALA A 736 12.52 12.01 26.81
CA ALA A 736 12.20 12.39 25.43
C ALA A 736 13.10 11.66 24.41
N ALA A 737 14.41 11.65 24.68
CA ALA A 737 15.39 10.99 23.82
C ALA A 737 15.22 9.46 23.78
N PHE A 738 14.83 8.83 24.89
CA PHE A 738 14.54 7.40 24.90
C PHE A 738 13.24 7.06 24.16
N VAL A 739 12.17 7.84 24.38
CA VAL A 739 10.87 7.64 23.72
C VAL A 739 10.96 7.89 22.21
N SER A 740 11.90 8.72 21.75
CA SER A 740 12.14 8.95 20.32
C SER A 740 12.49 7.66 19.56
N THR A 741 13.01 6.65 20.26
CA THR A 741 13.40 5.37 19.67
C THR A 741 12.23 4.51 19.17
N PHE A 742 11.01 4.80 19.65
CA PHE A 742 9.80 4.16 19.16
C PHE A 742 9.24 4.81 17.91
N VAL A 743 9.49 6.11 17.71
CA VAL A 743 8.83 6.91 16.66
C VAL A 743 9.71 7.16 15.45
N TYR A 744 11.03 7.25 15.64
CA TYR A 744 11.96 7.47 14.55
C TYR A 744 12.22 6.18 13.76
N GLU A 745 12.48 6.32 12.46
CA GLU A 745 12.85 5.25 11.55
C GLU A 745 13.85 5.78 10.53
N TYR A 746 15.03 5.16 10.47
CA TYR A 746 15.99 5.44 9.42
C TYR A 746 15.50 4.92 8.07
N ARG A 747 15.36 5.81 7.09
CA ARG A 747 14.77 5.54 5.77
C ARG A 747 15.78 5.74 4.66
N SER A 748 16.83 4.93 4.66
CA SER A 748 17.81 4.87 3.57
C SER A 748 18.13 3.42 3.21
N ALA A 749 18.60 3.23 1.97
CA ALA A 749 19.14 1.94 1.50
C ALA A 749 20.53 1.66 2.09
N GLU A 750 21.22 2.70 2.55
CA GLU A 750 22.48 2.57 3.28
C GLU A 750 22.24 2.04 4.69
N PRO A 751 23.24 1.40 5.33
CA PRO A 751 23.12 1.06 6.74
C PRO A 751 22.94 2.33 7.60
N PRO A 752 22.11 2.27 8.67
CA PRO A 752 21.98 3.40 9.58
C PRO A 752 23.33 3.73 10.23
N PRO A 753 23.65 5.02 10.43
CA PRO A 753 24.83 5.41 11.17
C PRO A 753 24.74 4.93 12.62
N ASP A 754 25.90 4.79 13.27
CA ASP A 754 25.95 4.43 14.69
C ASP A 754 25.28 5.52 15.54
N ALA A 755 24.31 5.11 16.35
CA ALA A 755 23.58 6.04 17.21
C ALA A 755 24.50 6.64 18.29
N THR A 756 24.40 7.96 18.45
CA THR A 756 25.11 8.70 19.50
C THR A 756 24.21 8.86 20.72
N PHE A 757 24.71 8.45 21.88
CA PHE A 757 23.99 8.54 23.16
C PHE A 757 24.64 9.60 24.05
N PRO A 758 23.87 10.52 24.65
CA PRO A 758 24.40 11.57 25.51
C PRO A 758 24.81 11.05 26.90
N SER A 759 24.38 9.83 27.28
CA SER A 759 24.74 9.20 28.55
C SER A 759 24.87 7.68 28.45
N THR A 760 25.70 7.10 29.32
CA THR A 760 25.84 5.65 29.46
C THR A 760 24.52 5.00 29.94
N GLN A 761 23.72 5.73 30.73
CA GLN A 761 22.40 5.29 31.17
C GLN A 761 21.48 5.04 29.97
N LEU A 762 21.36 6.00 29.04
CA LEU A 762 20.53 5.85 27.86
C LEU A 762 21.02 4.74 26.92
N ARG A 763 22.33 4.63 26.70
CA ARG A 763 22.91 3.52 25.93
C ARG A 763 22.55 2.15 26.55
N SER A 764 22.63 2.05 27.87
CA SER A 764 22.26 0.83 28.61
C SER A 764 20.76 0.53 28.49
N ARG A 765 19.88 1.53 28.68
CA ARG A 765 18.44 1.40 28.51
C ARG A 765 18.06 0.97 27.09
N PHE A 766 18.67 1.55 26.06
CA PHE A 766 18.41 1.16 24.68
C PHE A 766 18.81 -0.29 24.40
N LYS A 767 19.95 -0.75 24.93
CA LYS A 767 20.36 -2.16 24.81
C LYS A 767 19.36 -3.11 25.48
N GLN A 768 18.76 -2.71 26.61
CA GLN A 768 17.69 -3.47 27.26
C GLN A 768 16.43 -3.51 26.38
N LEU A 769 16.04 -2.37 25.81
CA LEU A 769 14.92 -2.26 24.87
C LEU A 769 15.11 -3.15 23.63
N GLU A 770 16.28 -3.14 23.01
CA GLU A 770 16.60 -4.05 21.89
C GLU A 770 16.45 -5.53 22.30
N GLY A 771 16.86 -5.88 23.53
CA GLY A 771 16.72 -7.22 24.06
C GLY A 771 15.27 -7.65 24.22
N VAL A 772 14.40 -6.73 24.65
CA VAL A 772 12.94 -6.94 24.73
C VAL A 772 12.34 -7.07 23.33
N SER A 773 12.67 -6.16 22.42
CA SER A 773 12.18 -6.18 21.02
C SER A 773 12.56 -7.48 20.31
N LYS A 774 13.82 -7.92 20.39
CA LYS A 774 14.28 -9.18 19.76
C LYS A 774 13.58 -10.42 20.32
N ARG A 775 13.21 -10.40 21.61
CA ARG A 775 12.43 -11.49 22.23
C ARG A 775 11.00 -11.47 21.72
N LEU A 776 10.36 -10.31 21.70
CA LEU A 776 9.00 -10.14 21.20
C LEU A 776 8.90 -10.52 19.73
N GLN A 777 9.80 -10.06 18.85
CA GLN A 777 9.82 -10.43 17.43
C GLN A 777 9.94 -11.95 17.22
N ARG A 778 10.71 -12.65 18.07
CA ARG A 778 10.82 -14.11 18.01
C ARG A 778 9.51 -14.78 18.38
N ASP A 779 8.85 -14.31 19.44
CA ASP A 779 7.59 -14.86 19.89
C ASP A 779 6.46 -14.59 18.90
N GLU A 780 6.43 -13.39 18.30
CA GLU A 780 5.54 -13.01 17.20
C GLU A 780 5.71 -13.96 16.00
N ALA A 781 6.94 -14.15 15.54
CA ALA A 781 7.25 -15.05 14.43
C ALA A 781 6.88 -16.51 14.76
N SER A 782 7.09 -16.96 16.00
CA SER A 782 6.73 -18.31 16.44
C SER A 782 5.22 -18.56 16.46
N SER A 783 4.43 -17.49 16.63
CA SER A 783 2.96 -17.50 16.56
C SER A 783 2.42 -17.23 15.16
N GLY A 784 3.27 -17.13 14.13
CA GLY A 784 2.83 -16.82 12.77
C GLY A 784 2.32 -15.38 12.57
N LEU A 785 2.60 -14.49 13.52
CA LEU A 785 2.26 -13.07 13.47
C LEU A 785 3.37 -12.29 12.75
N THR A 786 3.01 -11.13 12.17
CA THR A 786 3.99 -10.23 11.55
C THR A 786 4.80 -9.54 12.66
N PRO A 787 6.14 -9.70 12.69
CA PRO A 787 6.96 -9.05 13.71
C PRO A 787 6.89 -7.53 13.63
N HIS A 788 6.91 -6.87 14.78
CA HIS A 788 6.97 -5.41 14.84
C HIS A 788 8.31 -4.85 14.33
N ARG A 789 8.32 -3.56 14.01
CA ARG A 789 9.53 -2.81 13.64
C ARG A 789 10.46 -2.65 14.84
N ALA A 790 11.76 -2.88 14.63
CA ALA A 790 12.76 -2.69 15.69
C ALA A 790 12.87 -1.20 16.09
N PRO A 791 13.14 -0.90 17.38
CA PRO A 791 13.38 0.46 17.85
C PRO A 791 14.67 1.03 17.26
N ASP A 792 14.70 2.34 17.00
CA ASP A 792 15.78 3.02 16.28
C ASP A 792 16.35 4.19 17.09
N ALA A 793 17.65 4.14 17.40
CA ALA A 793 18.31 5.18 18.21
C ALA A 793 18.85 6.38 17.42
N GLY A 794 18.63 6.46 16.10
CA GLY A 794 19.21 7.51 15.25
C GLY A 794 18.85 8.94 15.69
N TYR A 795 17.69 9.15 16.30
CA TYR A 795 17.21 10.47 16.72
C TYR A 795 17.49 10.83 18.19
N VAL A 796 18.17 9.96 18.96
CA VAL A 796 18.43 10.18 20.39
C VAL A 796 19.23 11.47 20.62
N ALA A 797 20.30 11.68 19.85
CA ALA A 797 21.12 12.88 19.93
C ALA A 797 20.33 14.14 19.53
N THR A 798 19.64 14.09 18.39
CA THR A 798 18.83 15.18 17.86
C THR A 798 17.77 15.65 18.85
N VAL A 799 17.01 14.72 19.45
CA VAL A 799 15.99 15.04 20.46
C VAL A 799 16.62 15.58 21.73
N THR A 800 17.78 15.06 22.13
CA THR A 800 18.50 15.58 23.30
C THR A 800 18.89 17.04 23.10
N THR A 801 19.52 17.38 21.97
CA THR A 801 19.92 18.75 21.66
C THR A 801 18.71 19.67 21.53
N TRP A 802 17.64 19.22 20.88
CA TRP A 802 16.39 19.98 20.79
C TRP A 802 15.74 20.23 22.16
N ALA A 803 15.63 19.22 23.01
CA ALA A 803 15.04 19.38 24.35
C ALA A 803 15.89 20.29 25.28
N HIS A 804 17.17 20.50 24.97
CA HIS A 804 18.05 21.45 25.68
C HIS A 804 18.02 22.88 25.12
N GLY A 805 17.25 23.14 24.06
CA GLY A 805 17.16 24.48 23.46
C GLY A 805 18.03 24.73 22.23
N GLY A 806 18.66 23.70 21.64
CA GLY A 806 19.46 23.87 20.42
C GLY A 806 18.66 24.40 19.22
N GLU A 807 19.34 25.06 18.29
CA GLU A 807 18.69 25.68 17.12
C GLU A 807 18.28 24.64 16.08
N LEU A 808 17.25 24.92 15.28
CA LEU A 808 16.79 24.01 14.23
C LEU A 808 17.89 23.77 13.18
N ALA A 809 18.63 24.81 12.82
CA ALA A 809 19.69 24.75 11.81
C ALA A 809 20.77 23.70 12.13
N ASP A 810 21.09 23.51 13.41
CA ASP A 810 22.10 22.55 13.86
C ASP A 810 21.62 21.08 13.86
N LEU A 811 20.32 20.87 13.74
CA LEU A 811 19.66 19.56 13.86
C LEU A 811 19.26 18.97 12.52
N LEU A 812 19.19 19.79 11.48
CA LEU A 812 18.88 19.36 10.13
C LEU A 812 20.15 18.80 9.48
N ASP A 813 20.00 17.68 8.80
CA ASP A 813 21.04 17.04 8.01
C ASP A 813 20.51 16.68 6.62
N ASP A 814 21.38 16.16 5.74
CA ASP A 814 21.01 15.80 4.37
C ASP A 814 19.89 14.73 4.29
N ASN A 815 19.65 13.99 5.39
CA ASN A 815 18.66 12.93 5.45
C ASN A 815 17.36 13.35 6.16
N THR A 816 17.35 14.53 6.78
CA THR A 816 16.26 14.98 7.65
C THR A 816 15.70 16.31 7.15
N THR A 817 14.53 16.24 6.51
CA THR A 817 13.81 17.45 6.12
C THR A 817 13.18 18.14 7.34
N PRO A 818 12.98 19.47 7.32
CA PRO A 818 12.30 20.18 8.41
C PRO A 818 10.89 19.65 8.70
N GLY A 819 10.14 19.24 7.68
CA GLY A 819 8.83 18.63 7.85
C GLY A 819 8.90 17.24 8.49
N ASP A 820 9.90 16.42 8.16
CA ASP A 820 10.12 15.13 8.82
C ASP A 820 10.53 15.31 10.28
N PHE A 821 11.33 16.33 10.59
CA PHE A 821 11.65 16.72 11.96
C PHE A 821 10.39 17.10 12.74
N VAL A 822 9.59 18.05 12.23
CA VAL A 822 8.33 18.47 12.89
C VAL A 822 7.37 17.29 13.08
N ARG A 823 7.24 16.42 12.07
CA ARG A 823 6.39 15.22 12.15
C ARG A 823 6.86 14.27 13.25
N THR A 824 8.15 13.98 13.29
CA THR A 824 8.75 13.08 14.29
C THR A 824 8.58 13.66 15.70
N MET A 825 8.81 14.97 15.88
CA MET A 825 8.58 15.63 17.18
C MET A 825 7.12 15.60 17.61
N LYS A 826 6.17 15.76 16.68
CA LYS A 826 4.73 15.62 16.99
C LYS A 826 4.36 14.19 17.39
N GLN A 827 4.89 13.17 16.72
CA GLN A 827 4.68 11.77 17.10
C GLN A 827 5.31 11.46 18.47
N LEU A 828 6.49 12.01 18.74
CA LEU A 828 7.14 11.93 20.05
C LEU A 828 6.29 12.58 21.14
N ILE A 829 5.78 13.79 20.91
CA ILE A 829 4.90 14.51 21.84
C ILE A 829 3.63 13.71 22.11
N ASP A 830 3.00 13.15 21.08
CA ASP A 830 1.81 12.31 21.23
C ASP A 830 2.10 11.10 22.12
N LEU A 831 3.18 10.37 21.86
CA LEU A 831 3.58 9.23 22.67
C LEU A 831 3.95 9.62 24.11
N LEU A 832 4.65 10.74 24.31
CA LEU A 832 4.95 11.28 25.63
C LEU A 832 3.67 11.67 26.40
N ARG A 833 2.65 12.22 25.73
CA ARG A 833 1.34 12.51 26.35
C ARG A 833 0.65 11.23 26.80
N GLN A 834 0.71 10.15 26.01
CA GLN A 834 0.19 8.84 26.42
C GLN A 834 0.94 8.28 27.63
N VAL A 835 2.28 8.42 27.68
CA VAL A 835 3.10 8.04 28.85
C VAL A 835 2.74 8.89 30.07
N ALA A 836 2.63 10.21 29.92
CA ALA A 836 2.22 11.13 30.98
C ALA A 836 0.86 10.76 31.59
N ALA A 837 -0.09 10.35 30.75
CA ALA A 837 -1.42 9.99 31.21
C ALA A 837 -1.49 8.62 31.90
N HIS A 838 -0.63 7.67 31.54
CA HIS A 838 -0.86 6.24 31.84
C HIS A 838 0.31 5.48 32.45
N ALA A 839 1.51 6.05 32.54
CA ALA A 839 2.64 5.36 33.15
C ALA A 839 2.35 5.00 34.64
N PRO A 840 2.65 3.76 35.08
CA PRO A 840 2.41 3.34 36.46
C PRO A 840 3.16 4.19 37.50
N ASN A 841 4.39 4.62 37.17
CA ASN A 841 5.24 5.41 38.05
C ASN A 841 4.85 6.92 37.95
N PRO A 842 4.43 7.56 39.07
CA PRO A 842 4.09 8.98 39.07
C PRO A 842 5.22 9.93 38.66
N ALA A 843 6.48 9.60 39.00
CA ALA A 843 7.62 10.43 38.62
C ALA A 843 7.84 10.41 37.10
N THR A 844 7.67 9.23 36.48
CA THR A 844 7.72 9.07 35.02
C THR A 844 6.63 9.88 34.33
N ARG A 845 5.42 9.96 34.92
CA ARG A 845 4.34 10.82 34.39
C ARG A 845 4.71 12.29 34.38
N VAL A 846 5.19 12.81 35.51
CA VAL A 846 5.63 14.21 35.63
C VAL A 846 6.78 14.52 34.68
N ASN A 847 7.76 13.62 34.59
CA ASN A 847 8.89 13.82 33.68
C ASN A 847 8.45 13.78 32.20
N ALA A 848 7.45 12.97 31.85
CA ALA A 848 6.88 12.95 30.50
C ALA A 848 6.15 14.26 30.17
N GLU A 849 5.40 14.86 31.10
CA GLU A 849 4.77 16.17 30.92
C GLU A 849 5.82 17.27 30.71
N GLN A 850 6.88 17.26 31.51
CA GLN A 850 8.00 18.20 31.36
C GLN A 850 8.76 17.96 30.04
N ALA A 851 8.89 16.72 29.60
CA ALA A 851 9.50 16.37 28.31
C ALA A 851 8.70 16.96 27.15
N VAL A 852 7.36 16.88 27.20
CA VAL A 852 6.47 17.52 26.21
C VAL A 852 6.74 19.03 26.14
N GLN A 853 6.84 19.70 27.29
CA GLN A 853 7.10 21.15 27.33
C GLN A 853 8.47 21.52 26.71
N ARG A 854 9.49 20.69 26.90
CA ARG A 854 10.84 20.92 26.31
C ARG A 854 10.87 20.71 24.79
N VAL A 855 10.09 19.77 24.28
CA VAL A 855 10.05 19.43 22.84
C VAL A 855 9.10 20.34 22.06
N LEU A 856 8.00 20.80 22.66
CA LEU A 856 6.99 21.65 22.03
C LEU A 856 7.43 23.13 22.03
N ARG A 857 8.36 23.50 21.14
CA ARG A 857 8.84 24.87 20.96
C ARG A 857 9.15 25.20 19.49
N GLY A 858 9.49 26.47 19.20
CA GLY A 858 9.89 26.95 17.86
C GLY A 858 8.92 26.49 16.75
N VAL A 859 9.49 26.04 15.63
CA VAL A 859 8.74 25.47 14.50
C VAL A 859 7.74 24.36 14.87
N VAL A 860 8.00 23.55 15.91
CA VAL A 860 7.11 22.46 16.34
C VAL A 860 5.85 23.02 17.02
N LEU A 861 6.02 24.07 17.84
CA LEU A 861 4.92 24.78 18.47
C LEU A 861 4.09 25.54 17.43
N SER A 862 4.74 26.29 16.54
CA SER A 862 4.07 27.03 15.46
C SER A 862 3.19 26.12 14.60
N ALA A 863 3.70 24.93 14.26
CA ALA A 863 2.93 23.92 13.53
C ALA A 863 1.74 23.33 14.31
N SER A 864 1.65 23.54 15.63
CA SER A 864 0.59 23.02 16.51
C SER A 864 -0.45 24.09 16.83
N THR A 865 -0.03 25.34 16.96
CA THR A 865 -0.90 26.51 17.07
C THR A 865 -1.36 26.91 15.67
N MET A 866 -2.52 26.41 15.24
CA MET A 866 -3.20 27.03 14.11
C MET A 866 -3.35 28.53 14.42
N PRO A 867 -3.00 29.47 13.53
CA PRO A 867 -3.69 30.74 13.54
C PRO A 867 -5.15 30.37 13.37
N ILE A 868 -5.97 30.61 14.39
CA ILE A 868 -7.42 30.72 14.24
C ILE A 868 -7.63 31.99 13.42
N GLY A 869 -7.29 31.91 12.14
CA GLY A 869 -7.24 33.04 11.22
C GLY A 869 -8.61 33.18 10.59
N GLY A 870 -9.47 33.95 11.24
CA GLY A 870 -10.52 34.65 10.52
C GLY A 870 -9.86 35.52 9.45
N VAL A 871 -10.19 35.26 8.20
CA VAL A 871 -10.18 36.27 7.16
C VAL A 871 -11.56 36.19 6.53
N SER A 872 -12.37 37.16 6.92
CA SER A 872 -13.62 37.57 6.26
C SER A 872 -13.48 37.68 4.75
#